data_AF-A0A352YVG0-F1
#
_entry.id   AF-A0A352YVG0-F1
#
_cell.length_a   1.000
_cell.length_b   1.000
_cell.length_c   1.000
_cell.angle_alpha   90.00
_cell.angle_beta   90.00
_cell.angle_gamma   90.00
#
_symmetry.space_group_name_H-M   'P 1'
#
loop_
_entity.id
_entity.type
_entity.pdbx_description
1 polymer ?
#
loop_
_entity_poly.entity_id
_entity_poly.type
_entity_poly.pdbx_seq_one_letter_code
_entity_poly.pdbx_strand_id
1 'polypeptide(L)'
;MCLSCRNSQDNSQQYEGKFCSGSGDINYLRLIDESFAFLNPNPVVPNLSMIYQPEWNTFVEGAGWDAWWIQNSYGFSYSATPFLKEPWFSILQNSWDLFWNNQGDGKRMGDPNHKGKPTDLMALVAPDGSLGDAARPTNIIYKQGDGNFAIHDWFYEATAAGIVMQTEILLTSRNTEDIEYYLPKMERACDFIERVRDQKNNLFLVGPACNLLAPSYGGVLQPDGTFGKGYLTGVSINYLAALDRMVELYKMTGNKEKLAEYERRQKITRESLPQLLTPAGYFVKSIEPGGIKHGVLGQEKYGYLEGVANADAAGLRVVDQKTAESIYKQIAGFPDIRPFDFLLTNAPGLDDTYRGWGKTDLESIFEFGCWVNGGVWGTVEGRAILMYSRLGKFADIYRSGIRNMKWSKDIRMDAPWTQRGENTSNNWYDKGFWLHGEGVAVMVDNFAIPAATIRGLFDYDYKSDRLILRPQVPGSITQYIQKEPVRFGEKSLYISCKNGGPEIKSVRVNGKKLKNPASREVVLNYNELPENAKIEIVTKGGWPVAEATAEYPVIPALLAENTQKSELPDTLKAQFVVLTKFDELLSKEAGGADFERAFVRAAVEAFNAYLYRSGMEPGPGYFRAIDDQRKHAMVRSFAKAAIGMYRGVENRMKNYADKGDARQKHLAELFSEAMK
;
A
#
# COMPACT_ATOMS: atom_id res chain seq x y z
N MET A 1 -41.74 31.94 10.22
CA MET A 1 -40.34 32.44 10.20
C MET A 1 -39.46 31.33 9.66
N CYS A 2 -38.98 31.48 8.42
CA CYS A 2 -38.03 30.56 7.78
C CYS A 2 -36.62 30.89 8.26
N LEU A 3 -35.86 29.87 8.66
CA LEU A 3 -34.40 29.94 8.77
C LEU A 3 -33.81 28.76 7.99
N SER A 4 -33.73 28.93 6.68
CA SER A 4 -32.82 28.20 5.82
C SER A 4 -31.54 29.04 5.68
N CYS A 5 -30.58 28.86 6.57
CA CYS A 5 -29.22 29.33 6.32
C CYS A 5 -28.45 28.22 5.61
N ARG A 6 -28.43 28.31 4.29
CA ARG A 6 -27.46 27.59 3.45
C ARG A 6 -26.07 28.07 3.87
N ASN A 7 -25.22 27.16 4.33
CA ASN A 7 -23.77 27.39 4.33
C ASN A 7 -23.32 27.46 2.88
N SER A 8 -23.30 28.66 2.30
CA SER A 8 -22.48 28.94 1.13
C SER A 8 -21.02 28.82 1.59
N GLN A 9 -20.37 27.70 1.28
CA GLN A 9 -18.92 27.60 1.36
C GLN A 9 -18.33 28.71 0.51
N ASP A 10 -17.57 29.59 1.15
CA ASP A 10 -16.87 30.68 0.50
C ASP A 10 -15.77 30.09 -0.40
N ASN A 11 -16.05 30.03 -1.71
CA ASN A 11 -15.14 29.53 -2.75
C ASN A 11 -13.85 30.36 -2.89
N SER A 12 -13.62 31.36 -2.02
CA SER A 12 -12.39 32.17 -1.97
C SER A 12 -11.33 31.67 -0.99
N GLN A 13 -11.62 30.65 -0.15
CA GLN A 13 -10.65 30.18 0.83
C GLN A 13 -9.50 29.42 0.17
N GLN A 14 -8.28 29.86 0.46
CA GLN A 14 -7.02 29.23 0.05
C GLN A 14 -6.49 28.36 1.19
N TYR A 15 -6.12 27.12 0.88
CA TYR A 15 -5.42 26.22 1.79
C TYR A 15 -3.93 26.23 1.48
N GLU A 16 -3.10 26.44 2.50
CA GLU A 16 -1.65 26.36 2.42
C GLU A 16 -1.16 25.30 3.42
N GLY A 17 -0.97 24.08 2.93
CA GLY A 17 -0.49 22.93 3.72
C GLY A 17 1.04 22.75 3.62
N LYS A 18 1.57 21.71 4.26
CA LYS A 18 3.01 21.40 4.22
C LYS A 18 3.42 20.81 2.87
N PHE A 19 2.60 19.90 2.34
CA PHE A 19 2.88 19.06 1.16
C PHE A 19 2.00 19.41 -0.05
N CYS A 20 0.88 20.09 0.18
CA CYS A 20 0.03 20.60 -0.90
C CYS A 20 -0.60 21.96 -0.56
N SER A 21 -1.08 22.66 -1.58
CA SER A 21 -1.89 23.87 -1.43
C SER A 21 -2.97 23.95 -2.51
N GLY A 22 -3.96 24.83 -2.34
CA GLY A 22 -5.10 24.87 -3.25
C GLY A 22 -6.24 25.77 -2.80
N SER A 23 -7.38 25.65 -3.48
CA SER A 23 -8.62 26.36 -3.17
C SER A 23 -9.85 25.46 -3.37
N GLY A 24 -10.98 25.83 -2.76
CA GLY A 24 -12.21 25.04 -2.74
C GLY A 24 -12.37 24.33 -1.40
N ASP A 25 -12.52 23.01 -1.42
CA ASP A 25 -12.71 22.19 -0.22
C ASP A 25 -11.44 22.05 0.64
N ILE A 26 -11.36 22.89 1.66
CA ILE A 26 -10.24 22.95 2.61
C ILE A 26 -10.08 21.62 3.37
N ASN A 27 -11.17 20.92 3.70
CA ASN A 27 -11.08 19.66 4.46
C ASN A 27 -10.52 18.54 3.59
N TYR A 28 -10.91 18.48 2.32
CA TYR A 28 -10.32 17.52 1.39
C TYR A 28 -8.84 17.86 1.11
N LEU A 29 -8.49 19.13 0.92
CA LEU A 29 -7.09 19.54 0.76
C LEU A 29 -6.26 19.18 2.00
N ARG A 30 -6.80 19.37 3.21
CA ARG A 30 -6.19 18.92 4.46
C ARG A 30 -6.03 17.40 4.54
N LEU A 31 -7.04 16.63 4.10
CA LEU A 31 -6.93 15.17 4.02
C LEU A 31 -5.74 14.74 3.17
N ILE A 32 -5.57 15.37 2.00
CA ILE A 32 -4.47 15.08 1.08
C ILE A 32 -3.12 15.46 1.72
N ASP A 33 -3.04 16.64 2.35
CA ASP A 33 -1.83 17.12 3.01
C ASP A 33 -1.39 16.17 4.14
N GLU A 34 -2.33 15.79 5.01
CA GLU A 34 -2.06 14.87 6.12
C GLU A 34 -1.80 13.44 5.62
N SER A 35 -2.33 13.04 4.47
CA SER A 35 -1.97 11.76 3.85
C SER A 35 -0.49 11.73 3.45
N PHE A 36 0.06 12.83 2.93
CA PHE A 36 1.51 12.92 2.63
C PHE A 36 2.37 12.84 3.89
N ALA A 37 1.83 13.25 5.04
CA ALA A 37 2.55 13.18 6.30
C ALA A 37 2.90 11.73 6.70
N PHE A 38 2.15 10.71 6.28
CA PHE A 38 2.51 9.31 6.55
C PHE A 38 3.82 8.89 5.88
N LEU A 39 4.19 9.55 4.78
CA LEU A 39 5.42 9.25 4.04
C LEU A 39 6.65 9.98 4.61
N ASN A 40 6.48 10.83 5.63
CA ASN A 40 7.52 11.72 6.14
C ASN A 40 7.50 11.79 7.68
N PRO A 41 8.64 11.90 8.37
CA PRO A 41 8.63 12.11 9.80
C PRO A 41 7.80 13.35 10.20
N ASN A 42 6.83 13.16 11.09
CA ASN A 42 5.92 14.19 11.55
C ASN A 42 5.37 13.83 12.95
N PRO A 43 4.91 14.78 13.77
CA PRO A 43 4.46 14.52 15.14
C PRO A 43 2.97 14.10 15.28
N VAL A 44 2.19 14.14 14.20
CA VAL A 44 0.71 14.08 14.26
C VAL A 44 0.18 12.69 13.97
N VAL A 45 0.60 12.11 12.84
CA VAL A 45 0.16 10.80 12.37
C VAL A 45 1.35 9.84 12.30
N PRO A 46 1.10 8.53 12.33
CA PRO A 46 2.13 7.51 12.12
C PRO A 46 2.82 7.71 10.77
N ASN A 47 4.10 7.39 10.71
CA ASN A 47 4.90 7.65 9.53
C ASN A 47 5.98 6.57 9.30
N LEU A 48 6.63 6.60 8.13
CA LEU A 48 7.56 5.55 7.70
C LEU A 48 8.73 5.29 8.66
N SER A 49 9.20 6.29 9.42
CA SER A 49 10.26 6.04 10.40
C SER A 49 9.82 5.12 11.55
N MET A 50 8.51 4.97 11.76
CA MET A 50 7.96 4.09 12.82
C MET A 50 7.90 2.61 12.42
N ILE A 51 8.04 2.30 11.13
CA ILE A 51 8.06 0.93 10.59
C ILE A 51 9.41 0.56 9.98
N TYR A 52 10.42 1.43 10.13
CA TYR A 52 11.79 1.18 9.68
C TYR A 52 12.55 0.28 10.65
N GLN A 53 13.20 -0.77 10.14
CA GLN A 53 14.03 -1.71 10.88
C GLN A 53 15.52 -1.49 10.55
N PRO A 54 16.31 -0.86 11.44
CA PRO A 54 17.69 -0.49 11.15
C PRO A 54 18.67 -1.65 11.05
N GLU A 55 18.35 -2.80 11.64
CA GLU A 55 19.21 -3.99 11.59
C GLU A 55 19.20 -4.62 10.19
N TRP A 56 18.09 -4.51 9.46
CA TRP A 56 17.93 -5.09 8.11
C TRP A 56 17.95 -4.02 7.01
N ASN A 57 17.82 -2.75 7.39
CA ASN A 57 17.64 -1.62 6.49
C ASN A 57 16.40 -1.82 5.58
N THR A 58 15.31 -2.31 6.17
CA THR A 58 14.02 -2.59 5.53
C THR A 58 12.88 -1.94 6.31
N PHE A 59 11.68 -1.99 5.75
CA PHE A 59 10.46 -1.90 6.53
C PHE A 59 10.13 -3.25 7.16
N VAL A 60 9.40 -3.22 8.28
CA VAL A 60 8.83 -4.40 8.94
C VAL A 60 7.42 -4.07 9.39
N GLU A 61 6.62 -5.12 9.54
CA GLU A 61 5.31 -4.98 10.17
C GLU A 61 5.46 -4.57 11.65
N GLY A 62 4.51 -3.76 12.12
CA GLY A 62 4.49 -3.34 13.51
C GLY A 62 4.20 -4.45 14.51
N ALA A 63 4.17 -4.06 15.78
CA ALA A 63 3.75 -4.89 16.92
C ALA A 63 4.40 -6.27 17.04
N GLY A 64 5.69 -6.38 16.69
CA GLY A 64 6.50 -7.55 17.04
C GLY A 64 6.35 -8.76 16.10
N TRP A 65 5.70 -8.61 14.94
CA TRP A 65 5.64 -9.68 13.93
C TRP A 65 6.97 -9.89 13.19
N ASP A 66 7.90 -8.92 13.28
CA ASP A 66 9.32 -9.04 12.89
C ASP A 66 9.55 -9.69 11.52
N ALA A 67 8.78 -9.24 10.54
CA ALA A 67 8.90 -9.63 9.14
C ALA A 67 8.24 -8.59 8.23
N TRP A 68 8.56 -8.64 6.93
CA TRP A 68 7.81 -7.93 5.89
C TRP A 68 6.77 -8.87 5.29
N TRP A 69 5.50 -8.46 5.25
CA TRP A 69 4.36 -9.31 4.86
C TRP A 69 3.75 -8.83 3.54
N ILE A 70 3.63 -9.71 2.54
CA ILE A 70 3.08 -9.33 1.23
C ILE A 70 1.62 -8.86 1.36
N GLN A 71 0.80 -9.60 2.10
CA GLN A 71 -0.64 -9.32 2.21
C GLN A 71 -0.91 -7.92 2.78
N ASN A 72 -0.15 -7.50 3.80
CA ASN A 72 -0.27 -6.20 4.47
C ASN A 72 0.36 -5.07 3.65
N SER A 73 1.52 -5.33 3.03
CA SER A 73 2.30 -4.29 2.36
C SER A 73 1.86 -4.00 0.93
N TYR A 74 1.03 -4.85 0.31
CA TYR A 74 0.68 -4.74 -1.11
C TYR A 74 0.06 -3.39 -1.48
N GLY A 75 -1.04 -3.01 -0.81
CA GLY A 75 -1.73 -1.75 -1.06
C GLY A 75 -0.86 -0.53 -0.81
N PHE A 76 -0.03 -0.56 0.23
CA PHE A 76 0.92 0.51 0.57
C PHE A 76 2.02 0.62 -0.50
N SER A 77 2.73 -0.48 -0.78
CA SER A 77 3.86 -0.51 -1.71
C SER A 77 3.42 -0.02 -3.09
N TYR A 78 2.27 -0.50 -3.59
CA TYR A 78 1.71 -0.06 -4.85
C TYR A 78 1.43 1.43 -4.85
N SER A 79 0.74 1.91 -3.81
CA SER A 79 0.19 3.25 -3.79
C SER A 79 1.26 4.32 -3.51
N ALA A 80 2.24 4.01 -2.68
CA ALA A 80 3.25 4.96 -2.21
C ALA A 80 4.42 5.13 -3.17
N THR A 81 4.76 4.10 -3.97
CA THR A 81 5.95 4.07 -4.85
C THR A 81 6.19 5.38 -5.65
N PRO A 82 5.18 6.02 -6.27
CA PRO A 82 5.37 7.27 -6.99
C PRO A 82 5.94 8.44 -6.16
N PHE A 83 5.77 8.42 -4.84
CA PHE A 83 6.01 9.55 -3.94
C PHE A 83 7.15 9.32 -2.95
N LEU A 84 7.64 8.09 -2.80
CA LEU A 84 8.68 7.76 -1.84
C LEU A 84 10.00 8.41 -2.25
N LYS A 85 10.53 9.39 -1.54
CA LYS A 85 11.90 9.86 -1.80
C LYS A 85 12.92 8.95 -1.13
N GLU A 86 14.21 9.16 -1.41
CA GLU A 86 15.22 8.58 -0.54
C GLU A 86 15.05 9.12 0.90
N PRO A 87 15.32 8.29 1.92
CA PRO A 87 15.80 6.90 1.83
C PRO A 87 14.69 5.86 1.62
N TRP A 88 13.42 6.28 1.68
CA TRP A 88 12.26 5.40 1.74
C TRP A 88 12.06 4.53 0.50
N PHE A 89 12.41 5.02 -0.68
CA PHE A 89 12.34 4.23 -1.91
C PHE A 89 13.32 3.06 -1.88
N SER A 90 14.60 3.29 -1.56
CA SER A 90 15.57 2.21 -1.40
C SER A 90 15.20 1.25 -0.27
N ILE A 91 14.68 1.77 0.86
CA ILE A 91 14.23 0.93 1.97
C ILE A 91 13.04 0.05 1.54
N LEU A 92 12.11 0.57 0.72
CA LEU A 92 11.04 -0.25 0.14
C LEU A 92 11.62 -1.37 -0.74
N GLN A 93 12.57 -1.07 -1.63
CA GLN A 93 13.23 -2.09 -2.45
C GLN A 93 13.91 -3.16 -1.59
N ASN A 94 14.70 -2.77 -0.57
CA ASN A 94 15.34 -3.71 0.34
C ASN A 94 14.32 -4.61 1.07
N SER A 95 13.12 -4.09 1.34
CA SER A 95 12.03 -4.88 1.95
C SER A 95 11.53 -5.96 1.00
N TRP A 96 11.37 -5.64 -0.29
CA TRP A 96 11.01 -6.62 -1.31
C TRP A 96 12.15 -7.60 -1.61
N ASP A 97 13.41 -7.19 -1.44
CA ASP A 97 14.57 -8.08 -1.57
C ASP A 97 14.57 -9.21 -0.55
N LEU A 98 13.91 -9.04 0.62
CA LEU A 98 13.70 -10.15 1.56
C LEU A 98 12.98 -11.32 0.88
N PHE A 99 12.02 -11.06 -0.01
CA PHE A 99 11.33 -12.10 -0.77
C PHE A 99 12.18 -12.61 -1.94
N TRP A 100 12.79 -11.72 -2.72
CA TRP A 100 13.57 -12.10 -3.90
C TRP A 100 14.88 -12.85 -3.58
N ASN A 101 15.45 -12.62 -2.41
CA ASN A 101 16.63 -13.33 -1.91
C ASN A 101 16.28 -14.69 -1.30
N ASN A 102 15.05 -14.84 -0.82
CA ASN A 102 14.52 -16.09 -0.28
C ASN A 102 13.54 -16.80 -1.23
N GLN A 103 13.51 -16.43 -2.52
CA GLN A 103 12.62 -17.05 -3.51
C GLN A 103 12.83 -18.57 -3.56
N GLY A 104 11.74 -19.33 -3.62
CA GLY A 104 11.78 -20.78 -3.76
C GLY A 104 12.57 -21.20 -4.99
N ASP A 105 13.39 -22.25 -4.86
CA ASP A 105 14.25 -22.81 -5.92
C ASP A 105 14.07 -24.34 -6.06
N GLY A 106 13.03 -24.90 -5.42
CA GLY A 106 12.78 -26.35 -5.36
C GLY A 106 13.68 -27.09 -4.37
N LYS A 107 14.57 -26.41 -3.64
CA LYS A 107 15.50 -27.00 -2.66
C LYS A 107 15.56 -26.24 -1.33
N ARG A 108 15.34 -24.93 -1.36
CA ARG A 108 15.41 -24.03 -0.21
C ARG A 108 14.24 -24.24 0.74
N MET A 109 14.57 -24.49 2.00
CA MET A 109 13.62 -24.47 3.13
C MET A 109 13.28 -23.04 3.54
N GLY A 110 12.11 -22.84 4.15
CA GLY A 110 11.70 -21.54 4.70
C GLY A 110 12.69 -20.98 5.74
N ASP A 111 13.27 -21.85 6.57
CA ASP A 111 14.44 -21.56 7.40
C ASP A 111 15.51 -22.65 7.18
N PRO A 112 16.69 -22.30 6.64
CA PRO A 112 17.76 -23.26 6.38
C PRO A 112 18.33 -23.90 7.66
N ASN A 113 18.08 -23.30 8.84
CA ASN A 113 18.55 -23.81 10.12
C ASN A 113 17.45 -24.53 10.92
N HIS A 114 16.26 -24.72 10.34
CA HIS A 114 15.14 -25.34 11.05
C HIS A 114 15.44 -26.80 11.38
N LYS A 115 15.35 -27.15 12.67
CA LYS A 115 15.61 -28.51 13.18
C LYS A 115 14.34 -29.31 13.47
N GLY A 116 13.17 -28.74 13.18
CA GLY A 116 11.88 -29.37 13.43
C GLY A 116 11.47 -30.38 12.36
N LYS A 117 10.19 -30.78 12.37
CA LYS A 117 9.67 -31.79 11.45
C LYS A 117 9.58 -31.21 10.04
N PRO A 118 9.71 -32.02 8.96
CA PRO A 118 9.50 -31.56 7.58
C PRO A 118 8.12 -30.96 7.29
N THR A 119 7.16 -31.21 8.19
CA THR A 119 5.81 -30.65 8.13
C THR A 119 5.71 -29.25 8.72
N ASP A 120 6.71 -28.78 9.44
CA ASP A 120 6.69 -27.45 10.05
C ASP A 120 6.78 -26.38 8.96
N LEU A 121 6.07 -25.27 9.14
CA LEU A 121 5.97 -24.18 8.15
C LEU A 121 7.35 -23.70 7.64
N MET A 122 8.32 -23.59 8.55
CA MET A 122 9.69 -23.16 8.25
C MET A 122 10.56 -24.29 7.65
N ALA A 123 10.12 -25.55 7.74
CA ALA A 123 10.82 -26.68 7.13
C ALA A 123 10.43 -26.92 5.66
N LEU A 124 9.38 -26.26 5.19
CA LEU A 124 8.83 -26.49 3.85
C LEU A 124 9.82 -26.03 2.77
N VAL A 125 10.02 -26.90 1.78
CA VAL A 125 10.74 -26.58 0.54
C VAL A 125 9.75 -26.14 -0.52
N ALA A 126 9.82 -24.86 -0.90
CA ALA A 126 8.90 -24.33 -1.89
C ALA A 126 9.31 -24.66 -3.33
N PRO A 127 8.33 -24.78 -4.24
CA PRO A 127 8.59 -24.90 -5.66
C PRO A 127 9.42 -23.72 -6.17
N ASP A 128 10.20 -23.99 -7.21
CA ASP A 128 10.95 -22.96 -7.92
C ASP A 128 10.03 -21.82 -8.38
N GLY A 129 10.40 -20.59 -8.03
CA GLY A 129 9.68 -19.35 -8.37
C GLY A 129 8.75 -18.81 -7.29
N SER A 130 8.33 -19.64 -6.34
CA SER A 130 7.39 -19.24 -5.28
C SER A 130 7.94 -18.11 -4.42
N LEU A 131 7.11 -17.09 -4.18
CA LEU A 131 7.29 -16.20 -3.05
C LEU A 131 6.53 -16.74 -1.83
N GLY A 132 6.44 -15.94 -0.77
CA GLY A 132 5.84 -16.34 0.50
C GLY A 132 5.00 -15.24 1.12
N ASP A 133 4.35 -15.57 2.23
CA ASP A 133 3.51 -14.70 3.04
C ASP A 133 4.33 -13.59 3.70
N ALA A 134 5.39 -14.00 4.41
CA ALA A 134 6.27 -13.13 5.17
C ALA A 134 7.74 -13.50 4.96
N ALA A 135 8.61 -12.49 4.94
CA ALA A 135 10.05 -12.69 4.83
C ALA A 135 10.84 -11.81 5.81
N ARG A 136 11.99 -12.34 6.24
CA ARG A 136 13.04 -11.65 7.00
C ARG A 136 14.40 -12.12 6.48
N PRO A 137 15.53 -11.56 6.92
CA PRO A 137 16.83 -12.01 6.43
C PRO A 137 16.99 -13.53 6.60
N THR A 138 17.31 -14.22 5.50
CA THR A 138 17.50 -15.67 5.42
C THR A 138 16.29 -16.56 5.71
N ASN A 139 15.11 -16.00 6.04
CA ASN A 139 13.90 -16.78 6.30
C ASN A 139 12.68 -16.29 5.52
N ILE A 140 11.82 -17.24 5.17
CA ILE A 140 10.56 -16.98 4.48
C ILE A 140 9.49 -18.00 4.86
N ILE A 141 8.26 -17.54 4.98
CA ILE A 141 7.07 -18.37 5.17
C ILE A 141 6.42 -18.56 3.78
N TYR A 142 6.59 -19.72 3.15
CA TYR A 142 6.17 -19.91 1.75
C TYR A 142 4.68 -20.16 1.50
N LYS A 143 3.95 -20.63 2.52
CA LYS A 143 2.49 -20.78 2.50
C LYS A 143 1.88 -19.74 3.42
N GLN A 144 0.58 -19.49 3.31
CA GLN A 144 -0.13 -18.67 4.28
C GLN A 144 0.13 -19.20 5.71
N GLY A 145 0.74 -18.34 6.55
CA GLY A 145 1.32 -18.73 7.83
C GLY A 145 0.29 -18.88 8.94
N ASP A 146 -0.84 -18.19 8.83
CA ASP A 146 -1.98 -18.33 9.72
C ASP A 146 -2.84 -19.52 9.34
N GLY A 147 -3.51 -20.19 10.29
CA GLY A 147 -4.50 -21.23 10.00
C GLY A 147 -3.97 -22.67 9.98
N ASN A 148 -4.49 -23.52 9.08
CA ASN A 148 -4.10 -24.93 8.99
C ASN A 148 -3.15 -25.16 7.80
N PHE A 149 -1.89 -24.77 7.95
CA PHE A 149 -0.88 -24.84 6.88
C PHE A 149 -0.65 -26.24 6.30
N ALA A 150 -1.06 -27.31 6.99
CA ALA A 150 -0.97 -28.67 6.47
C ALA A 150 -1.85 -28.89 5.22
N ILE A 151 -2.97 -28.16 5.11
CA ILE A 151 -3.88 -28.24 3.96
C ILE A 151 -3.73 -27.07 2.99
N HIS A 152 -2.98 -26.02 3.36
CA HIS A 152 -2.76 -24.88 2.49
C HIS A 152 -1.94 -25.31 1.26
N ASP A 153 -2.31 -24.79 0.11
CA ASP A 153 -1.50 -24.88 -1.10
C ASP A 153 -0.48 -23.71 -1.11
N TRP A 154 0.39 -23.64 -2.12
CA TRP A 154 1.43 -22.61 -2.20
C TRP A 154 0.85 -21.22 -2.46
N PHE A 155 1.58 -20.16 -2.12
CA PHE A 155 1.00 -18.82 -2.07
C PHE A 155 0.99 -18.10 -3.44
N TYR A 156 0.19 -18.61 -4.38
CA TYR A 156 0.14 -18.13 -5.77
C TYR A 156 -0.31 -16.67 -5.92
N GLU A 157 -1.37 -16.24 -5.21
CA GLU A 157 -1.85 -14.86 -5.36
C GLU A 157 -0.88 -13.84 -4.76
N ALA A 158 -0.24 -14.15 -3.63
CA ALA A 158 0.83 -13.32 -3.08
C ALA A 158 2.06 -13.27 -3.99
N THR A 159 2.40 -14.38 -4.65
CA THR A 159 3.47 -14.40 -5.65
C THR A 159 3.14 -13.45 -6.81
N ALA A 160 1.89 -13.44 -7.29
CA ALA A 160 1.44 -12.49 -8.31
C ALA A 160 1.54 -11.04 -7.81
N ALA A 161 1.07 -10.75 -6.59
CA ALA A 161 1.16 -9.44 -5.97
C ALA A 161 2.63 -8.96 -5.85
N GLY A 162 3.56 -9.83 -5.45
CA GLY A 162 4.98 -9.51 -5.40
C GLY A 162 5.57 -9.09 -6.76
N ILE A 163 5.13 -9.72 -7.85
CA ILE A 163 5.52 -9.31 -9.22
C ILE A 163 4.95 -7.92 -9.54
N VAL A 164 3.69 -7.64 -9.20
CA VAL A 164 3.11 -6.29 -9.39
C VAL A 164 3.94 -5.25 -8.64
N MET A 165 4.40 -5.55 -7.42
CA MET A 165 5.15 -4.58 -6.61
C MET A 165 6.54 -4.32 -7.16
N GLN A 166 7.27 -5.38 -7.52
CA GLN A 166 8.60 -5.23 -8.10
C GLN A 166 8.53 -4.54 -9.46
N THR A 167 7.55 -4.87 -10.30
CA THR A 167 7.40 -4.19 -11.60
C THR A 167 7.03 -2.73 -11.46
N GLU A 168 6.20 -2.35 -10.49
CA GLU A 168 5.89 -0.95 -10.20
C GLU A 168 7.14 -0.16 -9.77
N ILE A 169 7.98 -0.76 -8.91
CA ILE A 169 9.25 -0.16 -8.48
C ILE A 169 10.20 0.04 -9.68
N LEU A 170 10.37 -1.00 -10.52
CA LEU A 170 11.26 -0.96 -11.68
C LEU A 170 10.80 0.00 -12.78
N LEU A 171 9.50 0.05 -13.08
CA LEU A 171 8.95 0.99 -14.05
C LEU A 171 9.07 2.45 -13.55
N THR A 172 8.96 2.65 -12.23
CA THR A 172 9.11 3.97 -11.60
C THR A 172 10.58 4.40 -11.52
N SER A 173 11.52 3.50 -11.18
CA SER A 173 12.97 3.81 -11.12
C SER A 173 13.63 3.89 -12.48
N ARG A 174 13.13 3.13 -13.47
CA ARG A 174 13.70 2.98 -14.81
C ARG A 174 15.18 2.59 -14.80
N ASN A 175 15.67 2.00 -13.72
CA ASN A 175 17.04 1.55 -13.61
C ASN A 175 17.21 0.25 -14.43
N THR A 176 18.01 0.31 -15.48
CA THR A 176 18.19 -0.83 -16.39
C THR A 176 18.96 -1.97 -15.72
N GLU A 177 19.93 -1.66 -14.87
CA GLU A 177 20.70 -2.68 -14.13
C GLU A 177 19.78 -3.46 -13.18
N ASP A 178 18.90 -2.75 -12.46
CA ASP A 178 17.91 -3.41 -11.60
C ASP A 178 16.93 -4.25 -12.43
N ILE A 179 16.45 -3.73 -13.56
CA ILE A 179 15.55 -4.48 -14.46
C ILE A 179 16.21 -5.79 -14.90
N GLU A 180 17.46 -5.75 -15.34
CA GLU A 180 18.23 -6.93 -15.74
C GLU A 180 18.43 -7.92 -14.58
N TYR A 181 18.66 -7.41 -13.36
CA TYR A 181 18.81 -8.23 -12.16
C TYR A 181 17.52 -8.95 -11.74
N TYR A 182 16.38 -8.25 -11.73
CA TYR A 182 15.13 -8.79 -11.21
C TYR A 182 14.31 -9.58 -12.23
N LEU A 183 14.42 -9.30 -13.54
CA LEU A 183 13.63 -9.99 -14.57
C LEU A 183 13.75 -11.53 -14.48
N PRO A 184 14.94 -12.15 -14.40
CA PRO A 184 15.05 -13.60 -14.27
C PRO A 184 14.35 -14.18 -13.04
N LYS A 185 14.30 -13.43 -11.93
CA LYS A 185 13.59 -13.85 -10.71
C LYS A 185 12.07 -13.76 -10.90
N MET A 186 11.59 -12.70 -11.54
CA MET A 186 10.18 -12.52 -11.86
C MET A 186 9.70 -13.51 -12.92
N GLU A 187 10.56 -13.92 -13.85
CA GLU A 187 10.31 -15.01 -14.80
C GLU A 187 9.99 -16.32 -14.07
N ARG A 188 10.84 -16.73 -13.14
CA ARG A 188 10.62 -17.92 -12.31
C ARG A 188 9.30 -17.84 -11.53
N ALA A 189 8.97 -16.67 -10.98
CA ALA A 189 7.70 -16.45 -10.28
C ALA A 189 6.48 -16.55 -11.23
N CYS A 190 6.59 -16.03 -12.46
CA CYS A 190 5.56 -16.19 -13.48
C CYS A 190 5.40 -17.67 -13.87
N ASP A 191 6.49 -18.39 -14.07
CA ASP A 191 6.47 -19.80 -14.44
C ASP A 191 5.87 -20.68 -13.34
N PHE A 192 6.14 -20.33 -12.08
CA PHE A 192 5.50 -20.95 -10.93
C PHE A 192 3.97 -20.84 -10.99
N ILE A 193 3.42 -19.66 -11.33
CA ILE A 193 1.98 -19.44 -11.47
C ILE A 193 1.43 -20.16 -12.73
N GLU A 194 2.15 -20.13 -13.85
CA GLU A 194 1.73 -20.80 -15.09
C GLU A 194 1.60 -22.32 -14.95
N ARG A 195 2.36 -22.96 -14.03
CA ARG A 195 2.25 -24.41 -13.77
C ARG A 195 0.87 -24.85 -13.28
N VAL A 196 0.08 -23.96 -12.71
CA VAL A 196 -1.29 -24.25 -12.25
C VAL A 196 -2.37 -23.74 -13.21
N ARG A 197 -2.01 -23.24 -14.39
CA ARG A 197 -2.98 -22.91 -15.44
C ARG A 197 -3.61 -24.19 -15.99
N ASP A 198 -4.93 -24.28 -15.91
CA ASP A 198 -5.70 -25.34 -16.51
C ASP A 198 -5.91 -25.07 -18.01
N GLN A 199 -5.45 -25.98 -18.87
CA GLN A 199 -5.56 -25.85 -20.33
C GLN A 199 -7.01 -25.87 -20.83
N LYS A 200 -7.97 -26.37 -20.04
CA LYS A 200 -9.38 -26.48 -20.46
C LYS A 200 -10.07 -25.12 -20.54
N ASN A 201 -9.75 -24.22 -19.61
CA ASN A 201 -10.42 -22.93 -19.48
C ASN A 201 -9.45 -21.75 -19.32
N ASN A 202 -8.14 -22.02 -19.28
CA ASN A 202 -7.05 -21.08 -19.08
C ASN A 202 -7.07 -20.33 -17.72
N LEU A 203 -7.88 -20.78 -16.76
CA LEU A 203 -7.90 -20.28 -15.37
C LEU A 203 -6.86 -21.01 -14.51
N PHE A 204 -6.62 -20.53 -13.30
CA PHE A 204 -5.63 -21.10 -12.38
C PHE A 204 -6.30 -21.98 -11.33
N LEU A 205 -5.94 -23.26 -11.30
CA LEU A 205 -6.51 -24.26 -10.41
C LEU A 205 -5.64 -24.41 -9.15
N VAL A 206 -6.10 -23.86 -8.03
CA VAL A 206 -5.34 -23.73 -6.77
C VAL A 206 -6.12 -24.21 -5.55
N GLY A 207 -5.40 -24.61 -4.50
CA GLY A 207 -5.97 -25.14 -3.25
C GLY A 207 -6.25 -24.10 -2.16
N PRO A 208 -6.58 -24.56 -0.94
CA PRO A 208 -6.92 -23.70 0.19
C PRO A 208 -5.82 -22.67 0.52
N ALA A 209 -6.25 -21.49 0.99
CA ALA A 209 -5.39 -20.39 1.45
C ALA A 209 -4.36 -19.85 0.43
N CYS A 210 -4.57 -20.09 -0.87
CA CYS A 210 -3.78 -19.43 -1.92
C CYS A 210 -4.15 -17.96 -2.13
N ASN A 211 -5.24 -17.49 -1.51
CA ASN A 211 -5.75 -16.13 -1.68
C ASN A 211 -4.86 -15.11 -0.97
N LEU A 212 -4.73 -13.90 -1.54
CA LEU A 212 -3.76 -12.89 -1.11
C LEU A 212 -3.90 -12.49 0.36
N LEU A 213 -5.12 -12.36 0.85
CA LEU A 213 -5.37 -12.11 2.28
C LEU A 213 -5.31 -13.41 3.07
N ALA A 214 -5.11 -13.29 4.37
CA ALA A 214 -5.10 -14.40 5.31
C ALA A 214 -6.26 -15.40 5.08
N PRO A 215 -6.16 -16.66 5.55
CA PRO A 215 -6.76 -17.84 4.93
C PRO A 215 -8.29 -17.81 4.92
N SER A 216 -8.86 -17.23 3.86
CA SER A 216 -10.30 -17.05 3.65
C SER A 216 -10.85 -17.98 2.57
N TYR A 217 -9.97 -18.49 1.69
CA TYR A 217 -10.33 -19.39 0.62
C TYR A 217 -10.20 -20.84 1.06
N GLY A 218 -11.31 -21.58 1.08
CA GLY A 218 -11.35 -22.99 1.50
C GLY A 218 -10.97 -24.01 0.43
N GLY A 219 -10.78 -23.63 -0.83
CA GLY A 219 -10.68 -24.62 -1.92
C GLY A 219 -12.06 -25.22 -2.24
N VAL A 220 -12.12 -26.54 -2.44
CA VAL A 220 -13.37 -27.27 -2.73
C VAL A 220 -13.50 -28.48 -1.82
N LEU A 221 -14.51 -28.53 -0.95
CA LEU A 221 -14.74 -29.69 -0.09
C LEU A 221 -15.09 -30.92 -0.93
N GLN A 222 -14.30 -31.99 -0.78
CA GLN A 222 -14.49 -33.26 -1.46
C GLN A 222 -15.43 -34.18 -0.66
N PRO A 223 -16.05 -35.19 -1.30
CA PRO A 223 -16.92 -36.16 -0.61
C PRO A 223 -16.25 -36.92 0.53
N ASP A 224 -14.92 -37.09 0.49
CA ASP A 224 -14.13 -37.75 1.53
C ASP A 224 -13.74 -36.82 2.71
N GLY A 225 -14.20 -35.55 2.67
CA GLY A 225 -13.91 -34.54 3.70
C GLY A 225 -12.58 -33.81 3.51
N THR A 226 -11.79 -34.14 2.48
CA THR A 226 -10.57 -33.39 2.14
C THR A 226 -10.90 -32.12 1.34
N PHE A 227 -9.94 -31.20 1.23
CA PHE A 227 -10.09 -29.98 0.43
C PHE A 227 -9.27 -30.08 -0.85
N GLY A 228 -9.98 -30.00 -1.98
CA GLY A 228 -9.44 -29.93 -3.33
C GLY A 228 -9.25 -28.50 -3.82
N LYS A 229 -9.07 -28.37 -5.14
CA LYS A 229 -8.74 -27.11 -5.82
C LYS A 229 -9.92 -26.50 -6.55
N GLY A 230 -9.93 -25.17 -6.66
CA GLY A 230 -10.86 -24.42 -7.50
C GLY A 230 -10.18 -23.30 -8.26
N TYR A 231 -10.93 -22.64 -9.13
CA TYR A 231 -10.47 -21.50 -9.92
C TYR A 231 -10.64 -20.22 -9.11
N LEU A 232 -9.60 -19.82 -8.38
CA LEU A 232 -9.59 -18.63 -7.54
C LEU A 232 -9.46 -17.36 -8.38
N THR A 233 -10.40 -16.44 -8.25
CA THR A 233 -10.46 -15.22 -9.08
C THR A 233 -9.27 -14.29 -8.82
N GLY A 234 -8.88 -14.13 -7.56
CA GLY A 234 -7.78 -13.24 -7.15
C GLY A 234 -6.45 -13.53 -7.87
N VAL A 235 -6.12 -14.81 -8.08
CA VAL A 235 -4.92 -15.22 -8.83
C VAL A 235 -4.95 -14.69 -10.26
N SER A 236 -6.09 -14.83 -10.96
CA SER A 236 -6.23 -14.38 -12.34
C SER A 236 -6.11 -12.86 -12.46
N ILE A 237 -6.69 -12.12 -11.51
CA ILE A 237 -6.67 -10.66 -11.48
C ILE A 237 -5.27 -10.13 -11.22
N ASN A 238 -4.65 -10.56 -10.12
CA ASN A 238 -3.33 -10.07 -9.71
C ASN A 238 -2.25 -10.53 -10.70
N TYR A 239 -2.37 -11.71 -11.29
CA TYR A 239 -1.43 -12.15 -12.32
C TYR A 239 -1.60 -11.38 -13.64
N LEU A 240 -2.82 -11.03 -14.05
CA LEU A 240 -3.00 -10.16 -15.21
C LEU A 240 -2.42 -8.76 -14.97
N ALA A 241 -2.59 -8.20 -13.77
CA ALA A 241 -1.95 -6.94 -13.38
C ALA A 241 -0.41 -7.01 -13.43
N ALA A 242 0.16 -8.16 -13.07
CA ALA A 242 1.60 -8.43 -13.18
C ALA A 242 2.05 -8.52 -14.64
N LEU A 243 1.33 -9.29 -15.46
CA LEU A 243 1.62 -9.47 -16.89
C LEU A 243 1.55 -8.15 -17.66
N ASP A 244 0.57 -7.29 -17.35
CA ASP A 244 0.45 -5.95 -17.94
C ASP A 244 1.74 -5.11 -17.75
N ARG A 245 2.43 -5.28 -16.62
CA ARG A 245 3.68 -4.56 -16.30
C ARG A 245 4.92 -5.29 -16.79
N MET A 246 4.95 -6.62 -16.74
CA MET A 246 6.03 -7.42 -17.31
C MET A 246 6.20 -7.15 -18.81
N VAL A 247 5.09 -6.99 -19.55
CA VAL A 247 5.11 -6.57 -20.96
C VAL A 247 5.81 -5.21 -21.13
N GLU A 248 5.56 -4.24 -20.25
CA GLU A 248 6.24 -2.94 -20.30
C GLU A 248 7.73 -3.05 -19.95
N LEU A 249 8.12 -3.88 -18.99
CA LEU A 249 9.54 -4.11 -18.70
C LEU A 249 10.27 -4.74 -19.90
N TYR A 250 9.71 -5.75 -20.55
CA TYR A 250 10.36 -6.35 -21.73
C TYR A 250 10.46 -5.38 -22.90
N LYS A 251 9.50 -4.47 -23.08
CA LYS A 251 9.64 -3.37 -24.04
C LYS A 251 10.86 -2.51 -23.75
N MET A 252 11.19 -2.25 -22.47
CA MET A 252 12.39 -1.50 -22.09
C MET A 252 13.69 -2.26 -22.41
N THR A 253 13.69 -3.59 -22.28
CA THR A 253 14.87 -4.42 -22.60
C THR A 253 15.12 -4.62 -24.10
N GLY A 254 14.08 -4.47 -24.93
CA GLY A 254 14.15 -4.81 -26.35
C GLY A 254 14.15 -6.32 -26.66
N ASN A 255 14.00 -7.20 -25.67
CA ASN A 255 13.91 -8.65 -25.88
C ASN A 255 12.56 -9.04 -26.52
N LYS A 256 12.57 -9.21 -27.84
CA LYS A 256 11.36 -9.48 -28.64
C LYS A 256 10.74 -10.85 -28.37
N GLU A 257 11.54 -11.87 -28.07
CA GLU A 257 11.05 -13.23 -27.82
C GLU A 257 10.29 -13.27 -26.50
N LYS A 258 10.91 -12.77 -25.43
CA LYS A 258 10.24 -12.66 -24.12
C LYS A 258 9.04 -11.74 -24.17
N LEU A 259 9.12 -10.61 -24.89
CA LEU A 259 7.95 -9.74 -25.07
C LEU A 259 6.77 -10.51 -25.68
N ALA A 260 7.00 -11.27 -26.76
CA ALA A 260 5.95 -12.06 -27.40
C ALA A 260 5.38 -13.16 -26.49
N GLU A 261 6.24 -13.80 -25.69
CA GLU A 261 5.82 -14.77 -24.67
C GLU A 261 4.87 -14.15 -23.65
N TYR A 262 5.23 -12.99 -23.10
CA TYR A 262 4.44 -12.31 -22.07
C TYR A 262 3.17 -11.67 -22.63
N GLU A 263 3.19 -11.13 -23.84
CA GLU A 263 1.98 -10.69 -24.56
C GLU A 263 1.00 -11.86 -24.78
N ARG A 264 1.50 -13.06 -25.09
CA ARG A 264 0.66 -14.26 -25.20
C ARG A 264 0.04 -14.64 -23.85
N ARG A 265 0.82 -14.70 -22.77
CA ARG A 265 0.32 -15.01 -21.41
C ARG A 265 -0.72 -13.98 -20.95
N GLN A 266 -0.45 -12.69 -21.21
CA GLN A 266 -1.34 -11.58 -20.93
C GLN A 266 -2.67 -11.75 -21.66
N LYS A 267 -2.61 -11.97 -22.97
CA LYS A 267 -3.79 -12.15 -23.83
C LYS A 267 -4.66 -13.30 -23.34
N ILE A 268 -4.09 -14.49 -23.13
CA ILE A 268 -4.85 -15.67 -22.69
C ILE A 268 -5.52 -15.44 -21.34
N THR A 269 -4.80 -14.84 -20.38
CA THR A 269 -5.35 -14.54 -19.05
C THR A 269 -6.48 -13.51 -19.12
N ARG A 270 -6.34 -12.50 -19.97
CA ARG A 270 -7.37 -11.48 -20.19
C ARG A 270 -8.62 -12.05 -20.85
N GLU A 271 -8.45 -12.93 -21.83
CA GLU A 271 -9.55 -13.59 -22.53
C GLU A 271 -10.28 -14.62 -21.65
N SER A 272 -9.60 -15.25 -20.70
CA SER A 272 -10.22 -16.22 -19.78
C SER A 272 -10.95 -15.56 -18.61
N LEU A 273 -10.53 -14.36 -18.18
CA LEU A 273 -11.04 -13.66 -17.01
C LEU A 273 -12.58 -13.51 -16.95
N PRO A 274 -13.32 -13.21 -18.04
CA PRO A 274 -14.77 -13.07 -18.01
C PRO A 274 -15.54 -14.31 -17.54
N GLN A 275 -14.94 -15.51 -17.57
CA GLN A 275 -15.57 -16.74 -17.06
C GLN A 275 -15.87 -16.66 -15.55
N LEU A 276 -15.13 -15.83 -14.82
CA LEU A 276 -15.27 -15.60 -13.38
C LEU A 276 -16.32 -14.52 -13.04
N LEU A 277 -16.95 -13.90 -14.03
CA LEU A 277 -17.98 -12.89 -13.79
C LEU A 277 -19.33 -13.51 -13.43
N THR A 278 -20.07 -12.80 -12.59
CA THR A 278 -21.50 -12.97 -12.43
C THR A 278 -22.26 -12.26 -13.57
N PRO A 279 -23.53 -12.61 -13.83
CA PRO A 279 -24.38 -11.86 -14.76
C PRO A 279 -24.53 -10.37 -14.39
N ALA A 280 -24.37 -10.04 -13.11
CA ALA A 280 -24.43 -8.67 -12.60
C ALA A 280 -23.13 -7.86 -12.85
N GLY A 281 -22.10 -8.47 -13.44
CA GLY A 281 -20.88 -7.79 -13.89
C GLY A 281 -19.85 -7.54 -12.79
N TYR A 282 -19.84 -8.37 -11.74
CA TYR A 282 -18.78 -8.41 -10.72
C TYR A 282 -18.19 -9.82 -10.64
N PHE A 283 -17.02 -9.98 -10.04
CA PHE A 283 -16.36 -11.28 -9.91
C PHE A 283 -16.85 -12.06 -8.71
N VAL A 284 -16.97 -13.36 -8.90
CA VAL A 284 -17.09 -14.33 -7.81
C VAL A 284 -15.74 -14.49 -7.09
N LYS A 285 -15.72 -15.03 -5.88
CA LYS A 285 -14.47 -15.40 -5.19
C LYS A 285 -13.76 -16.53 -5.92
N SER A 286 -14.48 -17.60 -6.23
CA SER A 286 -13.94 -18.75 -6.96
C SER A 286 -15.00 -19.55 -7.70
N ILE A 287 -14.56 -20.48 -8.57
CA ILE A 287 -15.42 -21.45 -9.26
C ILE A 287 -14.86 -22.85 -9.04
N GLU A 288 -15.69 -23.80 -8.65
CA GLU A 288 -15.31 -25.21 -8.58
C GLU A 288 -15.09 -25.80 -9.99
N PRO A 289 -14.30 -26.88 -10.16
CA PRO A 289 -14.18 -27.58 -11.45
C PRO A 289 -15.52 -28.01 -12.08
N GLY A 290 -16.54 -28.25 -11.24
CA GLY A 290 -17.91 -28.56 -11.68
C GLY A 290 -18.76 -27.35 -12.09
N GLY A 291 -18.25 -26.13 -11.96
CA GLY A 291 -18.92 -24.88 -12.34
C GLY A 291 -19.73 -24.19 -11.24
N ILE A 292 -19.74 -24.73 -10.01
CA ILE A 292 -20.35 -24.08 -8.85
C ILE A 292 -19.59 -22.80 -8.54
N LYS A 293 -20.32 -21.69 -8.38
CA LYS A 293 -19.75 -20.36 -8.14
C LYS A 293 -19.79 -20.02 -6.65
N HIS A 294 -18.71 -19.46 -6.13
CA HIS A 294 -18.58 -19.02 -4.76
C HIS A 294 -18.50 -17.50 -4.67
N GLY A 295 -19.36 -16.85 -3.89
CA GLY A 295 -19.40 -15.38 -3.80
C GLY A 295 -20.34 -14.77 -4.85
N VAL A 296 -21.53 -15.35 -5.01
CA VAL A 296 -22.62 -14.75 -5.80
C VAL A 296 -23.67 -14.27 -4.82
N LEU A 297 -23.75 -12.94 -4.67
CA LEU A 297 -24.66 -12.27 -3.74
C LEU A 297 -26.11 -12.78 -3.88
N GLY A 298 -26.67 -13.26 -2.77
CA GLY A 298 -28.05 -13.72 -2.67
C GLY A 298 -28.28 -15.22 -2.97
N GLN A 299 -27.24 -15.99 -3.28
CA GLN A 299 -27.36 -17.46 -3.30
C GLN A 299 -27.54 -18.04 -1.89
N GLU A 300 -28.16 -19.21 -1.78
CA GLU A 300 -28.35 -19.90 -0.49
C GLU A 300 -27.02 -20.36 0.12
N LYS A 301 -26.11 -20.86 -0.72
CA LYS A 301 -24.74 -21.20 -0.36
C LYS A 301 -23.79 -20.30 -1.12
N TYR A 302 -22.71 -19.90 -0.46
CA TYR A 302 -21.68 -19.04 -1.04
C TYR A 302 -22.25 -17.69 -1.49
N GLY A 303 -23.29 -17.24 -0.78
CA GLY A 303 -24.19 -16.14 -1.13
C GLY A 303 -23.68 -14.73 -0.84
N TYR A 304 -22.37 -14.54 -0.73
CA TYR A 304 -21.75 -13.28 -0.31
C TYR A 304 -21.18 -12.47 -1.48
N LEU A 305 -20.99 -11.17 -1.28
CA LEU A 305 -20.21 -10.31 -2.16
C LEU A 305 -18.74 -10.34 -1.72
N GLU A 306 -17.84 -10.75 -2.60
CA GLU A 306 -16.40 -10.73 -2.36
C GLU A 306 -15.82 -9.33 -2.65
N GLY A 307 -15.24 -8.67 -1.65
CA GLY A 307 -14.73 -7.30 -1.77
C GLY A 307 -13.35 -7.23 -2.42
N VAL A 308 -12.45 -8.15 -2.07
CA VAL A 308 -11.00 -8.04 -2.34
C VAL A 308 -10.69 -8.09 -3.83
N ALA A 309 -11.04 -9.20 -4.48
CA ALA A 309 -10.77 -9.40 -5.90
C ALA A 309 -11.46 -8.33 -6.77
N ASN A 310 -12.66 -7.90 -6.38
CA ASN A 310 -13.40 -6.87 -7.09
C ASN A 310 -12.74 -5.48 -6.98
N ALA A 311 -12.24 -5.10 -5.79
CA ALA A 311 -11.45 -3.90 -5.60
C ALA A 311 -10.16 -3.93 -6.42
N ASP A 312 -9.44 -5.06 -6.41
CA ASP A 312 -8.20 -5.25 -7.16
C ASP A 312 -8.44 -5.12 -8.67
N ALA A 313 -9.45 -5.79 -9.20
CA ALA A 313 -9.76 -5.80 -10.62
C ALA A 313 -10.02 -4.39 -11.16
N ALA A 314 -10.80 -3.60 -10.41
CA ALA A 314 -11.17 -2.24 -10.79
C ALA A 314 -10.03 -1.24 -10.52
N GLY A 315 -9.40 -1.31 -9.34
CA GLY A 315 -8.37 -0.38 -8.89
C GLY A 315 -7.03 -0.52 -9.62
N LEU A 316 -6.65 -1.75 -10.00
CA LEU A 316 -5.42 -2.02 -10.75
C LEU A 316 -5.59 -1.92 -12.28
N ARG A 317 -6.76 -1.46 -12.75
CA ARG A 317 -7.10 -1.35 -14.18
C ARG A 317 -7.05 -2.66 -14.97
N VAL A 318 -7.23 -3.78 -14.29
CA VAL A 318 -7.30 -5.11 -14.93
C VAL A 318 -8.53 -5.21 -15.83
N VAL A 319 -9.67 -4.72 -15.36
CA VAL A 319 -10.91 -4.68 -16.15
C VAL A 319 -11.17 -3.35 -16.83
N ASP A 320 -11.99 -3.39 -17.87
CA ASP A 320 -12.46 -2.21 -18.58
C ASP A 320 -13.34 -1.31 -17.70
N GLN A 321 -13.65 -0.12 -18.22
CA GLN A 321 -14.43 0.89 -17.50
C GLN A 321 -15.84 0.39 -17.15
N LYS A 322 -16.50 -0.31 -18.08
CA LYS A 322 -17.86 -0.82 -17.90
C LYS A 322 -17.94 -1.83 -16.77
N THR A 323 -16.99 -2.76 -16.71
CA THR A 323 -16.93 -3.79 -15.66
C THR A 323 -16.60 -3.15 -14.32
N ALA A 324 -15.66 -2.19 -14.28
CA ALA A 324 -15.38 -1.44 -13.05
C ALA A 324 -16.64 -0.70 -12.52
N GLU A 325 -17.43 -0.09 -13.40
CA GLU A 325 -18.71 0.54 -13.03
C GLU A 325 -19.73 -0.47 -12.50
N SER A 326 -19.84 -1.66 -13.13
CA SER A 326 -20.70 -2.74 -12.63
C SER A 326 -20.27 -3.24 -11.26
N ILE A 327 -18.97 -3.45 -11.03
CA ILE A 327 -18.40 -3.83 -9.73
C ILE A 327 -18.80 -2.81 -8.66
N TYR A 328 -18.49 -1.53 -8.91
CA TYR A 328 -18.82 -0.48 -7.95
C TYR A 328 -20.32 -0.36 -7.72
N LYS A 329 -21.15 -0.54 -8.75
CA LYS A 329 -22.61 -0.51 -8.60
C LYS A 329 -23.09 -1.56 -7.60
N GLN A 330 -22.48 -2.75 -7.58
CA GLN A 330 -22.84 -3.80 -6.62
C GLN A 330 -22.38 -3.44 -5.21
N ILE A 331 -21.15 -2.95 -5.06
CA ILE A 331 -20.61 -2.49 -3.78
C ILE A 331 -21.47 -1.36 -3.20
N ALA A 332 -21.79 -0.34 -4.00
CA ALA A 332 -22.59 0.80 -3.57
C ALA A 332 -24.07 0.43 -3.35
N GLY A 333 -24.57 -0.58 -4.07
CA GLY A 333 -25.95 -1.07 -3.94
C GLY A 333 -26.17 -2.02 -2.76
N PHE A 334 -25.11 -2.44 -2.06
CA PHE A 334 -25.19 -3.39 -0.96
C PHE A 334 -24.50 -2.83 0.30
N PRO A 335 -25.20 -2.02 1.12
CA PRO A 335 -24.60 -1.30 2.24
C PRO A 335 -23.85 -2.17 3.26
N ASP A 336 -24.23 -3.44 3.42
CA ASP A 336 -23.61 -4.37 4.36
C ASP A 336 -22.15 -4.72 4.05
N ILE A 337 -21.67 -4.47 2.81
CA ILE A 337 -20.25 -4.61 2.45
C ILE A 337 -19.41 -3.40 2.87
N ARG A 338 -20.04 -2.29 3.27
CA ARG A 338 -19.39 -1.05 3.72
C ARG A 338 -20.16 -0.37 4.87
N PRO A 339 -20.47 -1.08 5.97
CA PRO A 339 -21.34 -0.56 7.03
C PRO A 339 -20.71 0.61 7.79
N PHE A 340 -19.37 0.70 7.75
CA PHE A 340 -18.56 1.69 8.44
C PHE A 340 -17.55 2.32 7.49
N ASP A 341 -17.99 2.69 6.28
CA ASP A 341 -17.22 3.38 5.24
C ASP A 341 -16.15 2.54 4.53
N PHE A 342 -15.48 1.63 5.23
CA PHE A 342 -14.49 0.75 4.64
C PHE A 342 -15.11 -0.47 3.95
N LEU A 343 -14.48 -0.93 2.87
CA LEU A 343 -14.79 -2.18 2.19
C LEU A 343 -14.42 -3.38 3.05
N LEU A 344 -15.41 -4.21 3.37
CA LEU A 344 -15.18 -5.51 4.01
C LEU A 344 -14.57 -6.50 3.02
N THR A 345 -13.84 -7.50 3.52
CA THR A 345 -13.35 -8.61 2.68
C THR A 345 -14.49 -9.35 2.00
N ASN A 346 -15.60 -9.54 2.70
CA ASN A 346 -16.85 -10.12 2.20
C ASN A 346 -18.05 -9.67 3.04
N ALA A 347 -19.26 -9.78 2.48
CA ALA A 347 -20.51 -9.69 3.23
C ALA A 347 -21.66 -10.36 2.45
N PRO A 348 -22.60 -11.06 3.10
CA PRO A 348 -22.56 -11.55 4.49
C PRO A 348 -21.38 -12.52 4.77
N GLY A 349 -21.36 -13.12 5.95
CA GLY A 349 -20.29 -14.02 6.39
C GLY A 349 -20.05 -15.21 5.46
N LEU A 350 -18.78 -15.65 5.36
CA LEU A 350 -18.35 -16.78 4.56
C LEU A 350 -18.91 -18.10 5.11
N ASP A 351 -19.30 -18.99 4.20
CA ASP A 351 -19.72 -20.37 4.44
C ASP A 351 -18.87 -21.39 3.64
N ASP A 352 -17.77 -20.95 3.03
CA ASP A 352 -16.85 -21.76 2.22
C ASP A 352 -15.41 -21.70 2.70
N THR A 353 -15.21 -21.42 4.00
CA THR A 353 -13.90 -21.55 4.62
C THR A 353 -13.64 -23.00 5.02
N TYR A 354 -12.38 -23.42 5.06
CA TYR A 354 -12.03 -24.75 5.58
C TYR A 354 -12.28 -24.91 7.08
N ARG A 355 -12.58 -23.83 7.81
CA ARG A 355 -12.92 -23.84 9.24
C ARG A 355 -14.37 -24.20 9.51
N GLY A 356 -15.27 -23.92 8.58
CA GLY A 356 -16.71 -24.15 8.75
C GLY A 356 -17.44 -24.17 7.42
N TRP A 357 -17.13 -25.18 6.59
CA TRP A 357 -17.80 -25.36 5.30
C TRP A 357 -19.30 -25.61 5.50
N GLY A 358 -20.13 -24.82 4.84
CA GLY A 358 -21.58 -24.80 4.97
C GLY A 358 -22.11 -24.13 6.23
N LYS A 359 -21.27 -23.39 6.99
CA LYS A 359 -21.65 -22.70 8.22
C LYS A 359 -21.17 -21.25 8.23
N THR A 360 -22.01 -20.34 8.68
CA THR A 360 -21.70 -18.90 8.78
C THR A 360 -21.45 -18.43 10.22
N ASP A 361 -21.83 -19.24 11.21
CA ASP A 361 -21.70 -18.99 12.65
C ASP A 361 -20.32 -19.40 13.18
N LEU A 362 -19.27 -18.87 12.55
CA LEU A 362 -17.90 -19.11 12.98
C LEU A 362 -17.57 -18.34 14.27
N GLU A 363 -16.70 -18.89 15.09
CA GLU A 363 -16.30 -18.32 16.38
C GLU A 363 -14.94 -17.60 16.32
N SER A 364 -14.65 -16.80 17.35
CA SER A 364 -13.35 -16.14 17.55
C SER A 364 -12.99 -15.22 16.39
N ILE A 365 -11.70 -15.14 15.99
CA ILE A 365 -11.22 -14.28 14.90
C ILE A 365 -11.81 -14.62 13.52
N PHE A 366 -12.53 -15.75 13.39
CA PHE A 366 -13.23 -16.13 12.15
C PHE A 366 -14.70 -15.68 12.14
N GLU A 367 -15.21 -15.11 13.23
CA GLU A 367 -16.56 -14.57 13.29
C GLU A 367 -16.79 -13.49 12.22
N PHE A 368 -18.01 -13.39 11.70
CA PHE A 368 -18.31 -12.37 10.71
C PHE A 368 -18.12 -10.97 11.30
N GLY A 369 -17.37 -10.14 10.58
CA GLY A 369 -16.94 -8.82 11.03
C GLY A 369 -15.49 -8.79 11.53
N CYS A 370 -14.79 -9.92 11.60
CA CYS A 370 -13.41 -9.99 12.09
C CYS A 370 -12.46 -10.57 11.04
N TRP A 371 -11.22 -10.08 11.06
CA TRP A 371 -10.08 -10.60 10.30
C TRP A 371 -10.40 -10.86 8.82
N VAL A 372 -10.55 -12.12 8.42
CA VAL A 372 -10.73 -12.53 7.02
C VAL A 372 -12.20 -12.68 6.61
N ASN A 373 -13.11 -12.77 7.58
CA ASN A 373 -14.53 -12.97 7.36
C ASN A 373 -15.28 -11.67 7.68
N GLY A 374 -15.42 -10.78 6.70
CA GLY A 374 -16.04 -9.47 6.90
C GLY A 374 -15.24 -8.50 7.77
N GLY A 375 -13.97 -8.79 8.05
CA GLY A 375 -13.05 -7.81 8.64
C GLY A 375 -12.61 -6.77 7.60
N VAL A 376 -11.90 -5.74 8.07
CA VAL A 376 -11.33 -4.70 7.20
C VAL A 376 -9.82 -4.70 7.27
N TRP A 377 -9.18 -4.61 6.11
CA TRP A 377 -7.74 -4.50 5.96
C TRP A 377 -7.40 -3.20 5.22
N GLY A 378 -6.47 -2.42 5.76
CA GLY A 378 -6.06 -1.13 5.19
C GLY A 378 -5.54 -1.28 3.76
N THR A 379 -4.79 -2.34 3.47
CA THR A 379 -4.27 -2.73 2.15
C THR A 379 -5.38 -2.91 1.13
N VAL A 380 -6.52 -3.49 1.53
CA VAL A 380 -7.69 -3.68 0.64
C VAL A 380 -8.39 -2.35 0.41
N GLU A 381 -8.60 -1.58 1.48
CA GLU A 381 -9.25 -0.28 1.36
C GLU A 381 -8.42 0.69 0.50
N GLY A 382 -7.09 0.65 0.58
CA GLY A 382 -6.21 1.38 -0.33
C GLY A 382 -6.49 1.04 -1.80
N ARG A 383 -6.63 -0.25 -2.12
CA ARG A 383 -6.98 -0.70 -3.49
C ARG A 383 -8.41 -0.32 -3.88
N ALA A 384 -9.35 -0.32 -2.93
CA ALA A 384 -10.72 0.17 -3.14
C ALA A 384 -10.75 1.69 -3.40
N ILE A 385 -9.91 2.49 -2.73
CA ILE A 385 -9.75 3.93 -2.99
C ILE A 385 -9.26 4.19 -4.41
N LEU A 386 -8.39 3.35 -4.96
CA LEU A 386 -7.97 3.46 -6.36
C LEU A 386 -9.13 3.18 -7.32
N MET A 387 -9.99 2.21 -7.01
CA MET A 387 -11.25 2.00 -7.74
C MET A 387 -12.17 3.22 -7.63
N TYR A 388 -12.39 3.76 -6.44
CA TYR A 388 -13.22 4.96 -6.24
C TYR A 388 -12.67 6.14 -7.03
N SER A 389 -11.36 6.34 -7.02
CA SER A 389 -10.67 7.41 -7.75
C SER A 389 -10.88 7.25 -9.25
N ARG A 390 -10.65 6.06 -9.80
CA ARG A 390 -10.89 5.74 -11.22
C ARG A 390 -12.32 6.07 -11.66
N LEU A 391 -13.30 5.90 -10.77
CA LEU A 391 -14.73 6.07 -11.04
C LEU A 391 -15.29 7.42 -10.58
N GLY A 392 -14.44 8.35 -10.13
CA GLY A 392 -14.85 9.68 -9.65
C GLY A 392 -15.74 9.64 -8.40
N LYS A 393 -15.57 8.65 -7.52
CA LYS A 393 -16.37 8.43 -6.30
C LYS A 393 -15.74 9.12 -5.10
N PHE A 394 -15.56 10.43 -5.21
CA PHE A 394 -14.78 11.23 -4.24
C PHE A 394 -15.35 11.20 -2.81
N ALA A 395 -16.67 11.10 -2.66
CA ALA A 395 -17.28 10.99 -1.34
C ALA A 395 -16.90 9.69 -0.62
N ASP A 396 -16.71 8.58 -1.36
CA ASP A 396 -16.24 7.32 -0.78
C ASP A 396 -14.79 7.42 -0.34
N ILE A 397 -13.93 8.04 -1.16
CA ILE A 397 -12.52 8.30 -0.79
C ILE A 397 -12.46 9.16 0.47
N TYR A 398 -13.26 10.23 0.52
CA TYR A 398 -13.30 11.12 1.67
C TYR A 398 -13.76 10.36 2.93
N ARG A 399 -14.85 9.59 2.89
CA ARG A 399 -15.30 8.81 4.05
C ARG A 399 -14.24 7.84 4.56
N SER A 400 -13.60 7.09 3.66
CA SER A 400 -12.51 6.17 4.03
C SER A 400 -11.30 6.90 4.61
N GLY A 401 -10.86 7.99 3.97
CA GLY A 401 -9.74 8.81 4.43
C GLY A 401 -10.00 9.43 5.80
N ILE A 402 -11.18 10.01 6.02
CA ILE A 402 -11.57 10.62 7.30
C ILE A 402 -11.62 9.58 8.42
N ARG A 403 -12.17 8.41 8.14
CA ARG A 403 -12.22 7.32 9.10
C ARG A 403 -10.82 6.82 9.46
N ASN A 404 -9.92 6.72 8.48
CA ASN A 404 -8.51 6.42 8.74
C ASN A 404 -7.84 7.52 9.58
N MET A 405 -7.99 8.80 9.22
CA MET A 405 -7.42 9.93 9.97
C MET A 405 -7.89 9.97 11.43
N LYS A 406 -9.15 9.61 11.68
CA LYS A 406 -9.69 9.48 13.03
C LYS A 406 -8.88 8.47 13.86
N TRP A 407 -8.48 7.35 13.29
CA TRP A 407 -7.65 6.34 13.97
C TRP A 407 -6.18 6.73 14.02
N SER A 408 -5.66 7.30 12.95
CA SER A 408 -4.25 7.67 12.86
C SER A 408 -3.87 8.80 13.80
N LYS A 409 -4.73 9.81 14.00
CA LYS A 409 -4.49 10.90 14.97
C LYS A 409 -4.45 10.39 16.42
N ASP A 410 -5.16 9.30 16.67
CA ASP A 410 -5.16 8.51 17.90
C ASP A 410 -3.93 7.58 18.04
N ILE A 411 -3.02 7.57 17.05
CA ILE A 411 -1.90 6.61 16.89
C ILE A 411 -2.42 5.16 17.00
N ARG A 412 -3.62 4.96 16.47
CA ARG A 412 -4.34 3.71 16.47
C ARG A 412 -4.29 3.12 15.08
N MET A 413 -3.27 2.31 14.84
CA MET A 413 -3.03 1.65 13.56
C MET A 413 -2.95 0.13 13.75
N ASP A 414 -3.74 -0.38 14.69
CA ASP A 414 -4.05 -1.78 14.89
C ASP A 414 -4.88 -2.29 13.71
N ALA A 415 -4.25 -3.02 12.80
CA ALA A 415 -4.90 -3.72 11.70
C ALA A 415 -4.62 -5.23 11.81
N PRO A 416 -5.55 -6.08 11.34
CA PRO A 416 -6.82 -5.74 10.69
C PRO A 416 -7.88 -5.25 11.68
N TRP A 417 -8.86 -4.50 11.17
CA TRP A 417 -9.95 -3.96 11.96
C TRP A 417 -11.10 -4.96 12.12
N THR A 418 -11.63 -5.01 13.34
CA THR A 418 -12.74 -5.89 13.75
C THR A 418 -14.09 -5.18 13.68
N GLN A 419 -15.16 -5.92 13.98
CA GLN A 419 -16.53 -5.42 14.06
C GLN A 419 -16.98 -4.73 12.78
N ARG A 420 -16.67 -5.34 11.63
CA ARG A 420 -17.00 -4.82 10.28
C ARG A 420 -16.39 -3.42 10.02
N GLY A 421 -15.25 -3.11 10.63
CA GLY A 421 -14.58 -1.81 10.50
C GLY A 421 -15.04 -0.75 11.50
N GLU A 422 -15.96 -1.07 12.42
CA GLU A 422 -16.23 -0.19 13.57
C GLU A 422 -14.99 -0.04 14.43
N ASN A 423 -14.34 -1.18 14.69
CA ASN A 423 -13.13 -1.29 15.45
C ASN A 423 -13.24 -0.64 16.84
N THR A 424 -14.35 -0.71 17.57
CA THR A 424 -14.40 -0.16 18.95
C THR A 424 -13.54 -0.97 19.92
N SER A 425 -13.33 -2.27 19.68
CA SER A 425 -12.42 -3.18 20.38
C SER A 425 -11.77 -4.12 19.38
N ASN A 426 -10.44 -4.17 19.35
CA ASN A 426 -9.68 -5.03 18.45
C ASN A 426 -9.22 -6.32 19.15
N ASN A 427 -9.68 -7.47 18.63
CA ASN A 427 -9.38 -8.81 19.16
C ASN A 427 -7.90 -9.21 19.01
N TRP A 428 -7.12 -8.46 18.23
CA TRP A 428 -5.68 -8.66 18.07
C TRP A 428 -4.87 -7.86 19.08
N TYR A 429 -5.33 -6.67 19.48
CA TYR A 429 -4.47 -5.69 20.17
C TYR A 429 -5.03 -5.10 21.44
N ASP A 430 -6.34 -5.10 21.67
CA ASP A 430 -6.89 -4.63 22.95
C ASP A 430 -6.98 -5.77 23.96
N LYS A 431 -7.08 -7.01 23.49
CA LYS A 431 -7.34 -8.23 24.29
C LYS A 431 -6.76 -9.43 23.54
N GLY A 432 -6.39 -10.49 24.24
CA GLY A 432 -6.03 -11.77 23.62
C GLY A 432 -4.53 -12.05 23.52
N PHE A 433 -4.18 -13.13 22.82
CA PHE A 433 -2.82 -13.69 22.76
C PHE A 433 -1.81 -12.79 22.03
N TRP A 434 -2.28 -11.94 21.12
CA TRP A 434 -1.46 -11.08 20.27
C TRP A 434 -1.29 -9.65 20.82
N LEU A 435 -1.60 -9.43 22.10
CA LEU A 435 -1.39 -8.16 22.78
C LEU A 435 0.11 -7.82 22.80
N HIS A 436 0.53 -7.02 21.82
CA HIS A 436 1.89 -6.54 21.70
C HIS A 436 1.97 -5.05 22.06
N GLY A 437 2.71 -4.74 23.13
CA GLY A 437 2.98 -3.38 23.57
C GLY A 437 1.99 -2.82 24.60
N GLU A 438 2.03 -1.51 24.81
CA GLU A 438 1.27 -0.78 25.83
C GLU A 438 0.16 0.09 25.20
N GLY A 439 -0.60 -0.48 24.25
CA GLY A 439 -1.76 0.20 23.63
C GLY A 439 -1.47 1.06 22.39
N VAL A 440 -0.29 0.90 21.76
CA VAL A 440 0.06 1.54 20.48
C VAL A 440 0.69 0.50 19.53
N ALA A 441 0.09 0.33 18.36
CA ALA A 441 0.57 -0.52 17.28
C ALA A 441 0.51 0.23 15.95
N VAL A 442 1.57 0.15 15.15
CA VAL A 442 1.68 0.80 13.83
C VAL A 442 1.85 -0.25 12.75
N MET A 443 0.76 -0.63 12.11
CA MET A 443 0.77 -1.58 11.00
C MET A 443 0.95 -0.89 9.65
N VAL A 444 1.80 -1.43 8.78
CA VAL A 444 1.99 -0.89 7.42
C VAL A 444 0.74 -1.03 6.56
N ASP A 445 -0.11 -2.02 6.87
CA ASP A 445 -1.41 -2.24 6.24
C ASP A 445 -2.23 -0.94 6.12
N ASN A 446 -2.24 -0.16 7.20
CA ASN A 446 -3.02 1.08 7.30
C ASN A 446 -2.43 2.26 6.53
N PHE A 447 -1.19 2.17 6.04
CA PHE A 447 -0.55 3.21 5.22
C PHE A 447 -1.05 3.18 3.77
N ALA A 448 -1.72 2.10 3.35
CA ALA A 448 -2.30 1.99 2.02
C ALA A 448 -3.39 3.05 1.76
N ILE A 449 -4.20 3.37 2.77
CA ILE A 449 -5.29 4.37 2.65
C ILE A 449 -4.77 5.78 2.33
N PRO A 450 -3.85 6.38 3.13
CA PRO A 450 -3.31 7.70 2.81
C PRO A 450 -2.51 7.68 1.50
N ALA A 451 -1.72 6.64 1.24
CA ALA A 451 -0.97 6.53 -0.01
C ALA A 451 -1.90 6.47 -1.25
N ALA A 452 -3.00 5.70 -1.18
CA ALA A 452 -3.97 5.59 -2.26
C ALA A 452 -4.78 6.87 -2.45
N THR A 453 -5.08 7.59 -1.36
CA THR A 453 -5.77 8.89 -1.41
C THR A 453 -4.98 9.90 -2.28
N ILE A 454 -3.65 9.89 -2.15
CA ILE A 454 -2.77 10.74 -2.97
C ILE A 454 -2.62 10.18 -4.38
N ARG A 455 -2.32 8.87 -4.51
CA ARG A 455 -2.13 8.22 -5.82
C ARG A 455 -3.36 8.41 -6.73
N GLY A 456 -4.54 8.31 -6.13
CA GLY A 456 -5.83 8.44 -6.81
C GLY A 456 -6.03 9.76 -7.53
N LEU A 457 -5.40 10.86 -7.10
CA LEU A 457 -5.59 12.20 -7.69
C LEU A 457 -5.20 12.28 -9.16
N PHE A 458 -4.23 11.49 -9.61
CA PHE A 458 -3.75 11.49 -10.98
C PHE A 458 -3.58 10.11 -11.61
N ASP A 459 -3.87 9.03 -10.86
CA ASP A 459 -3.90 7.65 -11.37
C ASP A 459 -2.75 7.34 -12.35
N TYR A 460 -1.56 7.22 -11.74
CA TYR A 460 -0.27 7.07 -12.39
C TYR A 460 -0.14 5.69 -13.05
N ASP A 461 0.10 5.69 -14.36
CA ASP A 461 0.28 4.48 -15.16
C ASP A 461 1.61 4.56 -15.91
N TYR A 462 2.62 3.91 -15.32
CA TYR A 462 3.99 3.86 -15.86
C TYR A 462 4.06 2.86 -17.02
N LYS A 463 4.56 3.33 -18.16
CA LYS A 463 4.88 2.52 -19.33
C LYS A 463 6.38 2.51 -19.57
N SER A 464 6.79 1.64 -20.50
CA SER A 464 8.18 1.51 -20.96
C SER A 464 8.83 2.83 -21.37
N ASP A 465 8.09 3.75 -22.01
CA ASP A 465 8.61 4.99 -22.58
C ASP A 465 7.96 6.28 -22.04
N ARG A 466 6.86 6.17 -21.28
CA ARG A 466 6.04 7.31 -20.86
C ARG A 466 5.34 7.07 -19.53
N LEU A 467 4.91 8.15 -18.90
CA LEU A 467 3.97 8.14 -17.79
C LEU A 467 2.62 8.67 -18.29
N ILE A 468 1.54 7.95 -18.01
CA ILE A 468 0.17 8.40 -18.28
C ILE A 468 -0.44 8.85 -16.95
N LEU A 469 -0.96 10.09 -16.92
CA LEU A 469 -1.73 10.62 -15.81
C LEU A 469 -3.20 10.76 -16.21
N ARG A 470 -4.11 10.43 -15.30
CA ARG A 470 -5.56 10.59 -15.45
C ARG A 470 -6.07 11.41 -14.26
N PRO A 471 -6.22 12.74 -14.41
CA PRO A 471 -6.64 13.61 -13.31
C PRO A 471 -8.02 13.20 -12.76
N GLN A 472 -8.06 12.89 -11.47
CA GLN A 472 -9.26 12.58 -10.66
C GLN A 472 -9.26 13.46 -9.40
N VAL A 473 -8.94 14.74 -9.55
CA VAL A 473 -8.99 15.70 -8.45
C VAL A 473 -10.46 15.92 -8.06
N PRO A 474 -10.85 15.73 -6.78
CA PRO A 474 -12.22 15.89 -6.30
C PRO A 474 -12.86 17.18 -6.78
N GLY A 475 -14.11 17.11 -7.25
CA GLY A 475 -14.79 18.27 -7.84
C GLY A 475 -15.03 19.44 -6.88
N SER A 476 -14.96 19.21 -5.58
CA SER A 476 -15.04 20.26 -4.56
C SER A 476 -13.73 21.06 -4.42
N ILE A 477 -12.61 20.55 -4.93
CA ILE A 477 -11.33 21.25 -5.04
C ILE A 477 -11.27 21.97 -6.40
N THR A 478 -11.10 23.29 -6.40
CA THR A 478 -11.04 24.11 -7.62
C THR A 478 -9.61 24.32 -8.12
N GLN A 479 -8.64 24.33 -7.20
CA GLN A 479 -7.22 24.36 -7.52
C GLN A 479 -6.45 23.43 -6.59
N TYR A 480 -5.53 22.66 -7.15
CA TYR A 480 -4.62 21.79 -6.42
C TYR A 480 -3.18 22.01 -6.88
N ILE A 481 -2.25 22.08 -5.93
CA ILE A 481 -0.81 22.19 -6.13
C ILE A 481 -0.13 21.18 -5.22
N GLN A 482 0.57 20.21 -5.82
CA GLN A 482 1.43 19.28 -5.09
C GLN A 482 2.82 19.90 -4.92
N LYS A 483 3.33 19.93 -3.69
CA LYS A 483 4.70 20.41 -3.39
C LYS A 483 5.71 19.27 -3.42
N GLU A 484 5.25 18.07 -3.15
CA GLU A 484 6.04 16.85 -3.27
C GLU A 484 6.15 16.42 -4.74
N PRO A 485 7.35 16.09 -5.25
CA PRO A 485 7.51 15.58 -6.60
C PRO A 485 7.07 14.11 -6.70
N VAL A 486 6.64 13.74 -7.90
CA VAL A 486 6.46 12.34 -8.31
C VAL A 486 7.74 11.87 -8.99
N ARG A 487 8.22 10.68 -8.64
CA ARG A 487 9.38 10.06 -9.29
C ARG A 487 8.98 9.49 -10.64
N PHE A 488 9.79 9.78 -11.67
CA PHE A 488 9.76 9.04 -12.92
C PHE A 488 11.19 8.91 -13.44
N GLY A 489 11.85 7.79 -13.13
CA GLY A 489 13.29 7.64 -13.25
C GLY A 489 14.05 8.64 -12.40
N GLU A 490 15.03 9.31 -13.02
CA GLU A 490 15.78 10.41 -12.42
C GLU A 490 14.98 11.73 -12.37
N LYS A 491 13.76 11.76 -12.93
CA LYS A 491 12.96 12.98 -13.06
C LYS A 491 12.05 13.20 -11.87
N SER A 492 11.93 14.45 -11.47
CA SER A 492 11.02 14.97 -10.45
C SER A 492 9.88 15.74 -11.12
N LEU A 493 8.66 15.24 -10.98
CA LEU A 493 7.46 15.85 -11.57
C LEU A 493 6.63 16.58 -10.51
N TYR A 494 6.47 17.89 -10.65
CA TYR A 494 5.65 18.73 -9.78
C TYR A 494 4.31 19.02 -10.46
N ILE A 495 3.21 18.56 -9.88
CA ILE A 495 1.91 18.54 -10.55
C ILE A 495 0.97 19.57 -9.92
N SER A 496 0.28 20.33 -10.77
CA SER A 496 -0.82 21.21 -10.38
C SER A 496 -2.03 21.02 -11.29
N CYS A 497 -3.22 21.25 -10.75
CA CYS A 497 -4.48 21.12 -11.47
C CYS A 497 -5.39 22.32 -11.18
N LYS A 498 -5.80 23.03 -12.22
CA LYS A 498 -6.99 23.90 -12.20
C LYS A 498 -8.18 23.03 -12.58
N ASN A 499 -8.93 22.61 -11.57
CA ASN A 499 -9.91 21.55 -11.69
C ASN A 499 -11.26 22.11 -12.12
N GLY A 500 -11.76 21.61 -13.26
CA GLY A 500 -13.07 21.95 -13.79
C GLY A 500 -13.89 20.74 -14.22
N GLY A 501 -13.45 19.51 -13.93
CA GLY A 501 -14.13 18.27 -14.34
C GLY A 501 -13.18 17.18 -14.86
N PRO A 502 -13.74 16.11 -15.47
CA PRO A 502 -12.99 14.95 -15.94
C PRO A 502 -12.23 15.16 -17.26
N GLU A 503 -12.54 16.20 -18.03
CA GLU A 503 -11.95 16.41 -19.36
C GLU A 503 -10.76 17.34 -19.30
N ILE A 504 -9.67 17.00 -19.99
CA ILE A 504 -8.48 17.85 -20.09
C ILE A 504 -8.73 18.96 -21.11
N LYS A 505 -8.56 20.20 -20.67
CA LYS A 505 -8.63 21.42 -21.50
C LYS A 505 -7.25 21.80 -22.04
N SER A 506 -6.22 21.74 -21.20
CA SER A 506 -4.84 22.04 -21.59
C SER A 506 -3.84 21.49 -20.60
N VAL A 507 -2.64 21.20 -21.09
CA VAL A 507 -1.48 20.81 -20.27
C VAL A 507 -0.29 21.69 -20.64
N ARG A 508 0.50 22.12 -19.65
CA ARG A 508 1.82 22.73 -19.86
C ARG A 508 2.89 21.97 -19.10
N VAL A 509 4.08 21.90 -19.68
CA VAL A 509 5.30 21.39 -19.05
C VAL A 509 6.31 22.54 -19.05
N ASN A 510 6.70 23.01 -17.87
CA ASN A 510 7.57 24.19 -17.70
C ASN A 510 7.08 25.40 -18.53
N GLY A 511 5.77 25.68 -18.48
CA GLY A 511 5.13 26.78 -19.21
C GLY A 511 4.84 26.51 -20.70
N LYS A 512 5.48 25.50 -21.32
CA LYS A 512 5.28 25.12 -22.72
C LYS A 512 4.03 24.25 -22.88
N LYS A 513 3.11 24.66 -23.75
CA LYS A 513 1.87 23.92 -24.01
C LYS A 513 2.16 22.57 -24.70
N LEU A 514 1.59 21.50 -24.16
CA LEU A 514 1.59 20.18 -24.78
C LEU A 514 0.58 20.16 -25.94
N LYS A 515 0.99 19.63 -27.10
CA LYS A 515 0.13 19.58 -28.29
C LYS A 515 -0.89 18.44 -28.16
N ASN A 516 -2.16 18.73 -28.49
CA ASN A 516 -3.24 17.76 -28.59
C ASN A 516 -3.34 16.76 -27.41
N PRO A 517 -3.55 17.24 -26.15
CA PRO A 517 -3.76 16.32 -25.05
C PRO A 517 -5.00 15.46 -25.33
N ALA A 518 -4.92 14.17 -24.99
CA ALA A 518 -6.10 13.30 -25.03
C ALA A 518 -7.17 13.86 -24.06
N SER A 519 -8.44 13.55 -24.31
CA SER A 519 -9.54 14.15 -23.55
C SER A 519 -9.51 13.81 -22.07
N ARG A 520 -8.88 12.69 -21.66
CA ARG A 520 -8.81 12.23 -20.26
C ARG A 520 -7.45 11.72 -19.81
N GLU A 521 -6.44 11.76 -20.69
CA GLU A 521 -5.10 11.26 -20.39
C GLU A 521 -4.05 12.34 -20.71
N VAL A 522 -3.15 12.57 -19.76
CA VAL A 522 -1.92 13.35 -19.97
C VAL A 522 -0.80 12.35 -20.22
N VAL A 523 -0.25 12.38 -21.44
CA VAL A 523 0.88 11.53 -21.82
C VAL A 523 2.18 12.31 -21.67
N LEU A 524 3.07 11.82 -20.82
CA LEU A 524 4.37 12.42 -20.53
C LEU A 524 5.49 11.46 -20.98
N ASN A 525 6.07 11.71 -22.16
CA ASN A 525 7.15 10.89 -22.70
C ASN A 525 8.45 11.12 -21.93
N TYR A 526 9.11 10.05 -21.48
CA TYR A 526 10.29 10.14 -20.63
C TYR A 526 11.39 11.01 -21.27
N ASN A 527 11.75 10.73 -22.53
CA ASN A 527 12.84 11.42 -23.22
C ASN A 527 12.58 12.90 -23.51
N GLU A 528 11.32 13.35 -23.44
CA GLU A 528 10.94 14.75 -23.70
C GLU A 528 10.84 15.60 -22.42
N LEU A 529 10.83 14.95 -21.26
CA LEU A 529 10.71 15.63 -19.98
C LEU A 529 12.07 16.18 -19.50
N PRO A 530 12.12 17.38 -18.92
CA PRO A 530 13.30 17.83 -18.17
C PRO A 530 13.44 17.04 -16.86
N GLU A 531 14.61 17.13 -16.23
CA GLU A 531 14.88 16.52 -14.91
C GLU A 531 13.89 17.02 -13.85
N ASN A 532 13.63 18.33 -13.83
CA ASN A 532 12.61 18.96 -12.99
C ASN A 532 11.48 19.49 -13.87
N ALA A 533 10.32 18.81 -13.84
CA ALA A 533 9.18 19.12 -14.69
C ALA A 533 7.99 19.64 -13.89
N LYS A 534 7.59 20.90 -14.13
CA LYS A 534 6.36 21.49 -13.63
C LYS A 534 5.23 21.21 -14.62
N ILE A 535 4.31 20.34 -14.21
CA ILE A 535 3.15 19.91 -14.98
C ILE A 535 1.92 20.69 -14.52
N GLU A 536 1.39 21.54 -15.39
CA GLU A 536 0.19 22.33 -15.12
C GLU A 536 -0.97 21.80 -15.95
N ILE A 537 -1.99 21.26 -15.28
CA ILE A 537 -3.16 20.67 -15.89
C ILE A 537 -4.35 21.61 -15.69
N VAL A 538 -5.15 21.81 -16.74
CA VAL A 538 -6.45 22.48 -16.64
C VAL A 538 -7.51 21.52 -17.13
N THR A 539 -8.52 21.26 -16.32
CA THR A 539 -9.64 20.38 -16.67
C THR A 539 -10.97 21.15 -16.80
N LYS A 540 -11.98 20.49 -17.36
CA LYS A 540 -13.34 21.01 -17.64
C LYS A 540 -14.37 19.87 -17.63
N GLY A 541 -15.64 20.22 -17.80
CA GLY A 541 -16.75 19.26 -17.99
C GLY A 541 -17.64 19.06 -16.76
N GLY A 542 -17.24 19.57 -15.59
CA GLY A 542 -17.94 19.40 -14.32
C GLY A 542 -17.82 17.98 -13.78
N TRP A 543 -17.53 17.86 -12.48
CA TRP A 543 -17.66 16.57 -11.80
C TRP A 543 -19.11 16.35 -11.35
N PRO A 544 -19.58 15.10 -11.25
CA PRO A 544 -20.82 14.81 -10.55
C PRO A 544 -20.75 15.36 -9.11
N VAL A 545 -21.83 16.01 -8.66
CA VAL A 545 -21.94 16.45 -7.27
C VAL A 545 -22.07 15.21 -6.40
N ALA A 546 -21.16 15.06 -5.43
CA ALA A 546 -21.23 14.03 -4.43
C ALA A 546 -21.02 14.71 -3.07
N GLU A 547 -22.07 14.76 -2.25
CA GLU A 547 -21.97 15.29 -0.90
C GLU A 547 -21.27 14.26 0.00
N ALA A 548 -20.31 14.73 0.79
CA ALA A 548 -19.72 13.97 1.87
C ALA A 548 -19.93 14.74 3.17
N THR A 549 -20.64 14.13 4.12
CA THR A 549 -21.07 14.77 5.38
C THR A 549 -20.19 14.38 6.57
N ALA A 550 -19.01 13.80 6.33
CA ALA A 550 -18.11 13.36 7.41
C ALA A 550 -17.30 14.54 7.97
N GLU A 551 -17.35 14.73 9.28
CA GLU A 551 -16.57 15.77 9.96
C GLU A 551 -15.08 15.40 9.99
N TYR A 552 -14.22 16.35 9.62
CA TYR A 552 -12.78 16.15 9.64
C TYR A 552 -12.24 16.15 11.07
N PRO A 553 -11.40 15.19 11.48
CA PRO A 553 -10.76 15.22 12.79
C PRO A 553 -9.69 16.34 12.82
N VAL A 554 -10.01 17.46 13.46
CA VAL A 554 -9.19 18.69 13.38
C VAL A 554 -7.93 18.62 14.27
N ILE A 555 -7.91 17.78 15.31
CA ILE A 555 -6.85 17.77 16.33
C ILE A 555 -6.23 16.36 16.44
N PRO A 556 -4.88 16.25 16.50
CA PRO A 556 -3.91 17.32 16.31
C PRO A 556 -3.83 17.74 14.83
N ALA A 557 -3.63 19.04 14.57
CA ALA A 557 -3.40 19.55 13.22
C ALA A 557 -1.92 19.40 12.82
N LEU A 558 -1.65 19.09 11.55
CA LEU A 558 -0.27 18.93 11.05
C LEU A 558 0.60 20.19 11.20
N LEU A 559 0.01 21.35 10.96
CA LEU A 559 0.64 22.66 11.18
C LEU A 559 -0.12 23.34 12.33
N ALA A 560 0.43 23.28 13.54
CA ALA A 560 -0.13 23.99 14.69
C ALA A 560 0.72 25.24 14.98
N GLU A 561 0.10 26.42 14.97
CA GLU A 561 0.78 27.72 15.06
C GLU A 561 1.49 27.98 16.41
N ASN A 562 1.29 27.12 17.42
CA ASN A 562 1.88 27.27 18.76
C ASN A 562 2.26 25.93 19.40
N THR A 563 2.87 25.00 18.66
CA THR A 563 3.34 23.75 19.29
C THR A 563 4.56 24.04 20.18
N GLN A 564 4.38 23.92 21.49
CA GLN A 564 5.47 24.01 22.46
C GLN A 564 6.43 22.84 22.24
N LYS A 565 7.70 23.13 21.95
CA LYS A 565 8.75 22.12 21.90
C LYS A 565 9.11 21.74 23.33
N SER A 566 9.04 20.46 23.67
CA SER A 566 9.69 19.97 24.89
C SER A 566 11.21 19.97 24.70
N GLU A 567 11.96 19.69 25.78
CA GLU A 567 13.38 19.38 25.65
C GLU A 567 13.56 17.91 25.23
N LEU A 568 14.64 17.62 24.48
CA LEU A 568 15.05 16.23 24.26
C LEU A 568 15.46 15.62 25.60
N PRO A 569 15.07 14.38 25.93
CA PRO A 569 15.63 13.68 27.07
C PRO A 569 17.11 13.36 26.82
N ASP A 570 17.90 13.19 27.89
CA ASP A 570 19.34 12.91 27.78
C ASP A 570 19.64 11.64 26.96
N THR A 571 18.70 10.69 26.95
CA THR A 571 18.77 9.46 26.13
C THR A 571 18.72 9.68 24.62
N LEU A 572 18.30 10.87 24.16
CA LEU A 572 18.20 11.25 22.75
C LEU A 572 19.15 12.40 22.37
N LYS A 573 19.58 13.24 23.34
CA LYS A 573 20.38 14.44 23.08
C LYS A 573 21.67 14.14 22.33
N ALA A 574 22.43 13.13 22.76
CA ALA A 574 23.73 12.80 22.18
C ALA A 574 23.60 12.43 20.70
N GLN A 575 22.66 11.54 20.36
CA GLN A 575 22.39 11.09 19.00
C GLN A 575 21.92 12.23 18.10
N PHE A 576 21.06 13.11 18.62
CA PHE A 576 20.60 14.27 17.87
C PHE A 576 21.74 15.22 17.52
N VAL A 577 22.63 15.52 18.47
CA VAL A 577 23.82 16.36 18.24
C VAL A 577 24.73 15.78 17.16
N VAL A 578 24.98 14.47 17.20
CA VAL A 578 25.78 13.78 16.17
C VAL A 578 25.11 13.91 14.80
N LEU A 579 23.80 13.67 14.70
CA LEU A 579 23.09 13.77 13.42
C LEU A 579 23.06 15.19 12.85
N THR A 580 22.81 16.20 13.69
CA THR A 580 22.82 17.60 13.21
C THR A 580 24.21 18.01 12.75
N LYS A 581 25.25 17.61 13.50
CA LYS A 581 26.63 17.86 13.09
C LYS A 581 27.00 17.14 11.79
N PHE A 582 26.54 15.90 11.63
CA PHE A 582 26.78 15.13 10.42
C PHE A 582 26.03 15.70 9.21
N ASP A 583 24.79 16.16 9.38
CA ASP A 583 24.04 16.86 8.33
C ASP A 583 24.77 18.13 7.86
N GLU A 584 25.32 18.91 8.79
CA GLU A 584 26.15 20.09 8.47
C GLU A 584 27.39 19.71 7.65
N LEU A 585 28.09 18.63 8.01
CA LEU A 585 29.26 18.15 7.27
C LEU A 585 28.85 17.67 5.86
N LEU A 586 27.81 16.85 5.76
CA LEU A 586 27.28 16.35 4.48
C LEU A 586 26.78 17.48 3.56
N SER A 587 26.33 18.60 4.11
CA SER A 587 25.88 19.76 3.32
C SER A 587 27.02 20.44 2.55
N LYS A 588 28.28 20.23 2.98
CA LYS A 588 29.47 20.79 2.34
C LYS A 588 30.05 19.90 1.23
N GLU A 589 29.57 18.66 1.13
CA GLU A 589 30.02 17.71 0.12
C GLU A 589 29.47 18.05 -1.27
N ALA A 590 30.38 18.21 -2.25
CA ALA A 590 30.07 18.71 -3.58
C ALA A 590 29.24 17.75 -4.47
N GLY A 591 29.09 16.48 -4.08
CA GLY A 591 28.27 15.51 -4.82
C GLY A 591 28.39 14.08 -4.28
N GLY A 592 27.48 13.19 -4.71
CA GLY A 592 27.56 11.77 -4.39
C GLY A 592 27.22 11.40 -2.95
N ALA A 593 26.48 12.23 -2.22
CA ALA A 593 26.01 11.93 -0.86
C ALA A 593 24.48 12.11 -0.74
N ASP A 594 23.75 12.06 -1.86
CA ASP A 594 22.32 12.41 -1.89
C ASP A 594 21.46 11.47 -1.06
N PHE A 595 21.75 10.16 -1.15
CA PHE A 595 21.10 9.17 -0.30
C PHE A 595 21.40 9.43 1.18
N GLU A 596 22.67 9.60 1.55
CA GLU A 596 23.08 9.83 2.94
C GLU A 596 22.48 11.12 3.50
N ARG A 597 22.48 12.21 2.73
CA ARG A 597 21.80 13.47 3.09
C ARG A 597 20.31 13.26 3.33
N ALA A 598 19.63 12.56 2.43
CA ALA A 598 18.21 12.30 2.58
C ALA A 598 17.92 11.44 3.83
N PHE A 599 18.76 10.44 4.10
CA PHE A 599 18.61 9.57 5.25
C PHE A 599 18.87 10.30 6.59
N VAL A 600 19.95 11.09 6.67
CA VAL A 600 20.27 11.89 7.86
C VAL A 600 19.20 12.94 8.11
N ARG A 601 18.69 13.62 7.07
CA ARG A 601 17.57 14.57 7.21
C ARG A 601 16.32 13.90 7.74
N ALA A 602 15.93 12.73 7.21
CA ALA A 602 14.81 11.97 7.74
C ALA A 602 15.03 11.56 9.21
N ALA A 603 16.28 11.21 9.58
CA ALA A 603 16.62 10.93 10.98
C ALA A 603 16.44 12.17 11.87
N VAL A 604 17.02 13.31 11.49
CA VAL A 604 16.87 14.60 12.22
C VAL A 604 15.40 14.99 12.35
N GLU A 605 14.61 14.84 11.29
CA GLU A 605 13.17 15.11 11.31
C GLU A 605 12.40 14.16 12.24
N ALA A 606 12.82 12.91 12.41
CA ALA A 606 12.22 11.99 13.38
C ALA A 606 12.48 12.42 14.84
N PHE A 607 13.66 12.95 15.15
CA PHE A 607 13.93 13.58 16.46
C PHE A 607 13.09 14.84 16.67
N ASN A 608 12.94 15.67 15.64
CA ASN A 608 12.06 16.84 15.70
C ASN A 608 10.59 16.42 15.91
N ALA A 609 10.11 15.37 15.23
CA ALA A 609 8.78 14.83 15.43
C ALA A 609 8.55 14.39 16.89
N TYR A 610 9.53 13.73 17.51
CA TYR A 610 9.48 13.42 18.93
C TYR A 610 9.34 14.69 19.79
N LEU A 611 10.17 15.72 19.56
CA LEU A 611 10.18 16.97 20.32
C LEU A 611 8.82 17.69 20.34
N TYR A 612 8.15 17.71 19.19
CA TYR A 612 6.82 18.29 19.08
C TYR A 612 5.77 17.39 19.72
N ARG A 613 5.83 16.07 19.48
CA ARG A 613 4.83 15.15 20.02
C ARG A 613 4.87 15.05 21.54
N SER A 614 6.03 15.11 22.17
CA SER A 614 6.14 15.10 23.64
C SER A 614 5.51 16.34 24.29
N GLY A 615 5.48 17.47 23.56
CA GLY A 615 4.82 18.70 24.00
C GLY A 615 3.34 18.80 23.61
N MET A 616 2.78 17.82 22.89
CA MET A 616 1.37 17.80 22.53
C MET A 616 0.52 17.28 23.69
N GLU A 617 -0.39 18.12 24.19
CA GLU A 617 -1.42 17.68 25.12
C GLU A 617 -2.57 17.00 24.36
N PRO A 618 -3.01 15.81 24.81
CA PRO A 618 -4.18 15.17 24.24
C PRO A 618 -5.45 15.96 24.65
N GLY A 619 -5.88 16.90 23.81
CA GLY A 619 -7.11 17.68 24.01
C GLY A 619 -8.40 16.89 23.70
N PRO A 620 -9.59 17.49 23.87
CA PRO A 620 -10.83 16.87 23.43
C PRO A 620 -10.82 16.59 21.92
N GLY A 621 -11.20 15.39 21.50
CA GLY A 621 -11.23 14.99 20.08
C GLY A 621 -10.64 13.59 19.78
N TYR A 622 -9.88 13.01 20.71
CA TYR A 622 -9.46 11.61 20.60
C TYR A 622 -10.64 10.67 20.85
N PHE A 623 -10.74 9.61 20.05
CA PHE A 623 -11.91 8.73 20.11
C PHE A 623 -11.93 7.84 21.36
N ARG A 624 -10.75 7.50 21.88
CA ARG A 624 -10.59 6.81 23.17
C ARG A 624 -9.94 7.76 24.17
N ALA A 625 -10.31 7.62 25.44
CA ALA A 625 -9.60 8.28 26.53
C ALA A 625 -8.09 8.01 26.40
N ILE A 626 -7.30 9.06 26.43
CA ILE A 626 -5.86 8.96 26.54
C ILE A 626 -5.55 9.03 28.02
N ASP A 627 -5.41 7.86 28.64
CA ASP A 627 -4.82 7.76 29.96
C ASP A 627 -3.31 8.00 29.89
N ASP A 628 -2.69 8.14 31.06
CA ASP A 628 -1.26 8.38 31.16
C ASP A 628 -0.46 7.26 30.49
N GLN A 629 -0.87 5.99 30.64
CA GLN A 629 -0.16 4.86 30.06
C GLN A 629 -0.09 4.97 28.53
N ARG A 630 -1.21 5.26 27.87
CA ARG A 630 -1.29 5.44 26.43
C ARG A 630 -0.55 6.70 25.98
N LYS A 631 -0.61 7.80 26.74
CA LYS A 631 0.20 9.01 26.46
C LYS A 631 1.69 8.66 26.42
N HIS A 632 2.18 7.95 27.43
CA HIS A 632 3.56 7.47 27.48
C HIS A 632 3.88 6.52 26.32
N ALA A 633 2.98 5.59 25.98
CA ALA A 633 3.17 4.67 24.86
C ALA A 633 3.31 5.36 23.51
N MET A 634 2.48 6.37 23.24
CA MET A 634 2.59 7.18 22.03
C MET A 634 3.94 7.89 21.98
N VAL A 635 4.32 8.65 23.02
CA VAL A 635 5.60 9.39 23.03
C VAL A 635 6.80 8.45 22.88
N ARG A 636 6.79 7.29 23.55
CA ARG A 636 7.84 6.27 23.39
C ARG A 636 7.91 5.71 21.97
N SER A 637 6.80 5.58 21.24
CA SER A 637 6.83 5.11 19.85
C SER A 637 7.60 6.06 18.93
N PHE A 638 7.47 7.38 19.13
CA PHE A 638 8.26 8.39 18.43
C PHE A 638 9.74 8.36 18.84
N ALA A 639 10.03 8.16 20.13
CA ALA A 639 11.41 8.01 20.60
C ALA A 639 12.10 6.78 19.99
N LYS A 640 11.38 5.64 19.89
CA LYS A 640 11.86 4.42 19.23
C LYS A 640 12.14 4.66 17.76
N ALA A 641 11.25 5.36 17.04
CA ALA A 641 11.46 5.71 15.64
C ALA A 641 12.71 6.59 15.45
N ALA A 642 12.88 7.63 16.27
CA ALA A 642 14.05 8.51 16.22
C ALA A 642 15.37 7.75 16.46
N ILE A 643 15.43 6.91 17.50
CA ILE A 643 16.59 6.06 17.78
C ILE A 643 16.82 5.04 16.66
N GLY A 644 15.76 4.43 16.12
CA GLY A 644 15.85 3.50 15.01
C GLY A 644 16.50 4.14 13.78
N MET A 645 16.10 5.37 13.45
CA MET A 645 16.72 6.13 12.36
C MET A 645 18.21 6.42 12.61
N TYR A 646 18.57 6.84 13.83
CA TYR A 646 19.99 7.02 14.20
C TYR A 646 20.79 5.72 14.02
N ARG A 647 20.28 4.60 14.52
CA ARG A 647 20.93 3.28 14.37
C ARG A 647 21.08 2.89 12.91
N GLY A 648 20.10 3.22 12.07
CA GLY A 648 20.19 3.00 10.62
C GLY A 648 21.35 3.75 9.98
N VAL A 649 21.49 5.04 10.30
CA VAL A 649 22.63 5.86 9.86
C VAL A 649 23.94 5.28 10.38
N GLU A 650 24.01 4.98 11.68
CA GLU A 650 25.20 4.43 12.32
C GLU A 650 25.64 3.09 11.70
N ASN A 651 24.72 2.15 11.52
CA ASN A 651 24.98 0.85 10.89
C ASN A 651 25.49 1.01 9.45
N ARG A 652 24.93 1.95 8.69
CA ARG A 652 25.41 2.25 7.35
C ARG A 652 26.83 2.80 7.36
N MET A 653 27.13 3.75 8.26
CA MET A 653 28.47 4.34 8.35
C MET A 653 29.51 3.32 8.82
N LYS A 654 29.16 2.40 9.73
CA LYS A 654 30.01 1.25 10.10
C LYS A 654 30.31 0.37 8.88
N ASN A 655 29.29 -0.01 8.12
CA ASN A 655 29.48 -0.79 6.88
C ASN A 655 30.35 -0.05 5.85
N TYR A 656 30.21 1.27 5.74
CA TYR A 656 31.02 2.10 4.86
C TYR A 656 32.49 2.16 5.28
N ALA A 657 32.77 2.31 6.58
CA ALA A 657 34.13 2.26 7.09
C ALA A 657 34.80 0.90 6.80
N ASP A 658 34.08 -0.19 7.00
CA ASP A 658 34.63 -1.55 6.89
C ASP A 658 34.79 -2.00 5.43
N LYS A 659 33.75 -1.79 4.62
CA LYS A 659 33.60 -2.42 3.29
C LYS A 659 33.35 -1.42 2.17
N GLY A 660 33.22 -0.14 2.48
CA GLY A 660 32.87 0.87 1.51
C GLY A 660 33.97 1.17 0.50
N ASP A 661 33.56 1.73 -0.64
CA ASP A 661 34.48 2.40 -1.57
C ASP A 661 35.13 3.65 -0.93
N ALA A 662 36.06 4.30 -1.63
CA ALA A 662 36.77 5.46 -1.11
C ALA A 662 35.83 6.62 -0.73
N ARG A 663 34.75 6.83 -1.49
CA ARG A 663 33.74 7.86 -1.21
C ARG A 663 32.96 7.48 0.05
N GLN A 664 32.50 6.24 0.15
CA GLN A 664 31.75 5.75 1.31
C GLN A 664 32.59 5.83 2.60
N LYS A 665 33.88 5.48 2.53
CA LYS A 665 34.81 5.60 3.66
C LYS A 665 34.97 7.06 4.11
N HIS A 666 35.12 7.99 3.18
CA HIS A 666 35.11 9.43 3.49
C HIS A 666 33.83 9.86 4.23
N LEU A 667 32.66 9.42 3.78
CA LEU A 667 31.40 9.71 4.48
C LEU A 667 31.37 9.13 5.91
N ALA A 668 31.94 7.95 6.12
CA ALA A 668 32.06 7.35 7.45
C ALA A 668 33.07 8.11 8.35
N GLU A 669 34.13 8.67 7.77
CA GLU A 669 35.08 9.55 8.46
C GLU A 669 34.41 10.84 8.92
N LEU A 670 33.58 11.46 8.07
CA LEU A 670 32.76 12.63 8.44
C LEU A 670 31.79 12.30 9.59
N PHE A 671 31.16 11.13 9.57
CA PHE A 671 30.33 10.69 10.70
C PHE A 671 31.15 10.50 11.99
N SER A 672 32.36 9.96 11.86
CA SER A 672 33.30 9.81 12.98
C SER A 672 33.79 11.15 13.53
N GLU A 673 33.92 12.16 12.68
CA GLU A 673 34.16 13.55 13.09
C GLU A 673 32.96 14.11 13.86
N ALA A 674 31.73 13.87 13.39
CA ALA A 674 30.52 14.32 14.08
C ALA A 674 30.29 13.68 15.46
N MET A 675 30.91 12.53 15.73
CA MET A 675 30.85 11.85 17.04
C MET A 675 31.85 12.39 18.07
N LYS A 676 32.85 13.17 17.65
CA LYS A 676 33.86 13.78 18.53
C LYS A 676 33.40 15.16 19.00
#